data_AF-A0A4R5DMT2-F1
#
_entry.id   AF-A0A4R5DMT2-F1
#
_cell.length_a   1.000
_cell.length_b   1.000
_cell.length_c   1.000
_cell.angle_alpha   90.00
_cell.angle_beta   90.00
_cell.angle_gamma   90.00
#
_symmetry.space_group_name_H-M   'P 1'
#
loop_
_entity.id
_entity.type
_entity.pdbx_description
1 polymer ?
#
loop_
_entity_poly.entity_id
_entity_poly.type
_entity_poly.pdbx_seq_one_letter_code
_entity_poly.pdbx_strand_id
1 'polypeptide(L)'
;MKKERKVISAILAAAMAVTSLNPLQAQTAKQPFISGVYPGLAMYNNEGECGTGAVVPWAGRLWVVTYGPHLPFGSSDKLYEITPDHKQIVREESIGGTPANRMIHPESNQLFIGPYAIDAKGKVRVLPWETMPGRHTGNARHLTDPAGKIYYGTMEEGFYDVDVKTLKPTMLYEDGNVANKKKTDSSPNPAGLLLPGAHGKGLYSGLGVMVFSNNGESGPKALTQFDIESGSLSEWDGKNWKVVRRNQFVEVTGPGGIYGNKNPATDPIWATGWDHRSVLLGVRDNSNWTFYRLPKASHTYDGAHGWNTEWPRIRDVGTAAKPEYLMTMHGMFWHFPGTFTSKNTAGIRPRSAYLKVIGDFARWQDQIVFGCDDSAQKEFLNKRKAKGDIEGPGQSNSNLWFTPLAKPDQLGPNTAEGAIWISENTGTKPSEPFLFAGWQHRMGWVLNEGTTAVSFKFETDKNGTNQWTTIKTVNAEPGKAVSIVFDAAEKGEWVRVTSSQSTIATIHFSYTDTGRFTKAADPMFNGIAALSSTDYSAGLMYGLGDNRRGLGLLAGKVSNGKFSESGYYELNAAMQLEKKNDTKTASFIREKFAIPTNVVTIDESSVLIVDDLKRRWRLPLGNAAFTGKTNENLLRVAREVATERDLMNVHGTFYELPAENADGFAKIRPVSSHQMGVYDFASYRGLLVMTGLNSDAKAGEHIIKSADGKASVWAGTIDDLWKLGKPVGQGGPWKDSQVKKDVASDPYLIGFYDKKKLKLSHDLKQPVTFRIEAEPVGHGPWMTYKEIVVPAGKTVDYVFPDSFQSRWIRFAANQDCKATSWLIYE
;
A
#
# COMPACT_ATOMS: atom_id res chain seq x y z
N MET A 1 -83.03 -4.82 40.09
CA MET A 1 -83.77 -4.05 41.13
C MET A 1 -82.76 -3.26 41.94
N LYS A 2 -83.02 -1.96 42.13
CA LYS A 2 -82.51 -0.99 43.13
C LYS A 2 -80.98 -0.80 43.22
N LYS A 3 -80.43 0.34 42.74
CA LYS A 3 -80.31 1.66 43.43
C LYS A 3 -79.56 1.50 44.76
N GLU A 4 -78.38 2.08 44.94
CA GLU A 4 -78.26 3.49 45.35
C GLU A 4 -76.94 4.17 44.90
N ARG A 5 -77.10 5.41 44.42
CA ARG A 5 -76.08 6.46 44.34
C ARG A 5 -76.10 7.23 45.66
N LYS A 6 -74.94 7.58 46.21
CA LYS A 6 -74.47 8.97 46.48
C LYS A 6 -73.27 8.95 47.44
N VAL A 7 -72.11 9.40 46.96
CA VAL A 7 -71.45 10.68 47.32
C VAL A 7 -70.64 10.59 48.61
N ILE A 8 -69.32 10.37 48.47
CA ILE A 8 -68.30 10.96 49.34
C ILE A 8 -67.08 11.30 48.46
N SER A 9 -66.68 12.58 48.48
CA SER A 9 -65.39 13.16 48.08
C SER A 9 -65.05 13.14 46.58
N ALA A 10 -65.17 14.21 45.78
CA ALA A 10 -64.82 15.62 46.02
C ALA A 10 -63.44 15.78 46.68
N ILE A 11 -62.39 15.35 45.98
CA ILE A 11 -60.98 15.84 45.93
C ILE A 11 -60.20 14.78 45.14
N LEU A 12 -60.28 14.78 43.80
CA LEU A 12 -59.35 14.03 42.91
C LEU A 12 -59.64 14.30 41.41
N ALA A 13 -59.97 15.55 41.06
CA ALA A 13 -60.26 15.94 39.67
C ALA A 13 -59.47 17.20 39.26
N ALA A 14 -58.19 17.28 39.66
CA ALA A 14 -57.26 18.33 39.24
C ALA A 14 -55.83 17.81 39.01
N ALA A 15 -55.67 16.54 38.62
CA ALA A 15 -54.36 15.94 38.34
C ALA A 15 -54.43 14.80 37.31
N MET A 16 -55.12 14.98 36.19
CA MET A 16 -54.97 14.15 34.99
C MET A 16 -55.15 14.98 33.72
N ALA A 17 -54.27 15.95 33.57
CA ALA A 17 -53.94 16.57 32.29
C ALA A 17 -52.41 16.74 32.25
N VAL A 18 -51.68 15.64 32.46
CA VAL A 18 -50.27 15.60 32.10
C VAL A 18 -50.25 15.33 30.61
N THR A 19 -50.01 16.41 29.88
CA THR A 19 -49.51 16.40 28.51
C THR A 19 -48.49 15.28 28.34
N SER A 20 -48.81 14.31 27.48
CA SER A 20 -47.84 13.38 26.92
C SER A 20 -46.89 14.17 26.02
N LEU A 21 -45.98 14.92 26.62
CA LEU A 21 -44.73 15.34 26.01
C LEU A 21 -43.91 14.07 25.85
N ASN A 22 -44.09 13.38 24.71
CA ASN A 22 -43.03 12.51 24.23
C ASN A 22 -41.77 13.39 24.18
N PRO A 23 -40.68 13.05 24.91
CA PRO A 23 -39.42 13.67 24.60
C PRO A 23 -39.15 13.27 23.15
N LEU A 24 -39.19 14.25 22.25
CA LEU A 24 -38.45 14.18 21.00
C LEU A 24 -37.01 13.87 21.45
N GLN A 25 -36.67 12.57 21.50
CA GLN A 25 -35.30 12.14 21.40
C GLN A 25 -34.84 12.76 20.09
N ALA A 26 -34.14 13.89 20.20
CA ALA A 26 -33.43 14.48 19.09
C ALA A 26 -32.57 13.34 18.55
N GLN A 27 -32.98 12.77 17.43
CA GLN A 27 -32.26 11.72 16.74
C GLN A 27 -30.95 12.40 16.35
N THR A 28 -29.92 12.20 17.15
CA THR A 28 -28.58 12.75 16.88
C THR A 28 -28.24 12.34 15.47
N ALA A 29 -28.04 13.32 14.59
CA ALA A 29 -27.76 13.08 13.18
C ALA A 29 -26.63 12.04 13.08
N LYS A 30 -26.90 10.94 12.37
CA LYS A 30 -25.92 9.87 12.20
C LYS A 30 -24.69 10.46 11.52
N GLN A 31 -23.51 10.28 12.11
CA GLN A 31 -22.27 10.76 11.51
C GLN A 31 -22.08 10.16 10.10
N PRO A 32 -21.57 10.94 9.13
CA PRO A 32 -21.25 10.41 7.81
C PRO A 32 -20.29 9.22 7.93
N PHE A 33 -20.59 8.14 7.21
CA PHE A 33 -19.78 6.94 7.14
C PHE A 33 -19.83 6.43 5.70
N ILE A 34 -18.69 6.45 5.03
CA ILE A 34 -18.58 6.14 3.60
C ILE A 34 -17.45 5.15 3.43
N SER A 35 -17.76 3.97 2.87
CA SER A 35 -16.75 2.93 2.58
C SER A 35 -15.85 2.53 3.76
N GLY A 36 -16.37 2.58 5.00
CA GLY A 36 -15.58 2.25 6.18
C GLY A 36 -14.89 3.44 6.86
N VAL A 37 -15.07 4.67 6.37
CA VAL A 37 -14.39 5.86 6.92
C VAL A 37 -15.42 6.80 7.53
N TYR A 38 -15.12 7.31 8.72
CA TYR A 38 -15.82 8.43 9.33
C TYR A 38 -15.02 9.71 9.08
N PRO A 39 -15.44 10.61 8.16
CA PRO A 39 -14.67 11.82 7.85
C PRO A 39 -14.47 12.75 9.06
N GLY A 40 -15.41 12.70 10.02
CA GLY A 40 -15.32 13.41 11.29
C GLY A 40 -14.18 12.95 12.21
N LEU A 41 -13.60 11.76 11.98
CA LEU A 41 -12.46 11.24 12.74
C LEU A 41 -11.09 11.63 12.17
N ALA A 42 -11.04 12.31 11.02
CA ALA A 42 -9.77 12.66 10.41
C ALA A 42 -8.90 13.54 11.34
N MET A 43 -7.66 13.12 11.48
CA MET A 43 -6.63 13.69 12.34
C MET A 43 -5.70 14.55 11.49
N TYR A 44 -5.36 15.75 11.98
CA TYR A 44 -4.56 16.74 11.27
C TYR A 44 -3.45 17.25 12.17
N ASN A 45 -2.35 17.66 11.55
CA ASN A 45 -1.25 18.34 12.21
C ASN A 45 -0.78 19.55 11.36
N ASN A 46 0.35 20.16 11.72
CA ASN A 46 0.93 21.34 11.07
C ASN A 46 2.19 20.99 10.26
N GLU A 47 2.55 19.71 10.23
CA GLU A 47 3.78 19.19 9.69
C GLU A 47 3.60 18.66 8.26
N GLY A 48 4.71 18.28 7.61
CA GLY A 48 4.71 17.80 6.22
C GLY A 48 4.04 16.44 5.99
N GLU A 49 3.80 15.68 7.05
CA GLU A 49 3.16 14.36 7.07
C GLU A 49 2.27 14.27 8.31
N CYS A 50 1.21 13.48 8.27
CA CYS A 50 0.40 13.17 9.44
C CYS A 50 -0.07 11.73 9.32
N GLY A 51 0.78 10.77 9.66
CA GLY A 51 0.43 9.35 9.61
C GLY A 51 -0.09 8.83 10.95
N THR A 52 -0.74 7.66 10.93
CA THR A 52 -1.14 6.95 12.15
C THR A 52 -0.03 6.02 12.62
N GLY A 53 0.60 6.31 13.76
CA GLY A 53 1.75 5.55 14.28
C GLY A 53 1.35 4.26 15.02
N ALA A 54 0.23 4.28 15.74
CA ALA A 54 -0.29 3.11 16.43
C ALA A 54 -1.81 3.16 16.63
N VAL A 55 -2.45 1.99 16.63
CA VAL A 55 -3.89 1.80 16.90
C VAL A 55 -4.08 0.66 17.90
N VAL A 56 -4.57 0.98 19.11
CA VAL A 56 -4.63 0.02 20.22
C VAL A 56 -5.96 0.07 20.99
N PRO A 57 -6.76 -1.01 20.97
CA PRO A 57 -7.86 -1.22 21.90
C PRO A 57 -7.33 -1.39 23.33
N TRP A 58 -7.73 -0.51 24.24
CA TRP A 58 -7.34 -0.59 25.65
C TRP A 58 -8.35 0.14 26.54
N ALA A 59 -8.65 -0.41 27.72
CA ALA A 59 -9.58 0.16 28.70
C ALA A 59 -10.97 0.54 28.11
N GLY A 60 -11.49 -0.27 27.18
CA GLY A 60 -12.80 -0.04 26.55
C GLY A 60 -12.82 1.11 25.52
N ARG A 61 -11.65 1.62 25.14
CA ARG A 61 -11.44 2.67 24.16
C ARG A 61 -10.52 2.21 23.05
N LEU A 62 -10.57 2.91 21.91
CA LEU A 62 -9.57 2.77 20.85
C LEU A 62 -8.61 3.96 20.95
N TRP A 63 -7.34 3.68 21.25
CA TRP A 63 -6.29 4.69 21.36
C TRP A 63 -5.52 4.79 20.06
N VAL A 64 -5.29 6.02 19.61
CA VAL A 64 -4.61 6.30 18.35
C VAL A 64 -3.60 7.42 18.56
N VAL A 65 -2.39 7.26 18.05
CA VAL A 65 -1.36 8.32 18.05
C VAL A 65 -1.00 8.66 16.61
N THR A 66 -0.95 9.95 16.29
CA THR A 66 -0.41 10.42 15.00
C THR A 66 1.05 10.81 15.12
N TYR A 67 1.72 10.95 13.99
CA TYR A 67 3.09 11.41 13.91
C TYR A 67 3.33 12.35 12.72
N GLY A 68 4.34 13.20 12.86
CA GLY A 68 4.91 14.03 11.80
C GLY A 68 6.25 13.49 11.29
N PRO A 69 6.79 14.02 10.18
CA PRO A 69 8.01 13.53 9.57
C PRO A 69 9.23 13.98 10.38
N HIS A 70 10.03 13.02 10.85
CA HIS A 70 11.31 13.25 11.53
C HIS A 70 11.29 14.25 12.72
N LEU A 71 10.39 14.08 13.70
CA LEU A 71 10.24 14.96 14.87
C LEU A 71 10.61 14.27 16.20
N PRO A 72 11.90 14.23 16.55
CA PRO A 72 12.39 13.58 17.78
C PRO A 72 12.17 14.37 19.08
N PHE A 73 11.67 15.61 19.00
CA PHE A 73 11.54 16.53 20.16
C PHE A 73 10.11 17.08 20.32
N GLY A 74 9.11 16.37 19.80
CA GLY A 74 7.71 16.79 19.85
C GLY A 74 7.22 17.52 18.59
N SER A 75 5.90 17.68 18.49
CA SER A 75 5.21 18.24 17.32
C SER A 75 3.78 18.68 17.65
N SER A 76 3.01 19.07 16.63
CA SER A 76 1.58 19.33 16.79
C SER A 76 0.70 18.07 16.79
N ASP A 77 1.27 16.88 16.54
CA ASP A 77 0.59 15.58 16.60
C ASP A 77 -0.03 15.28 17.96
N LYS A 78 -1.02 14.37 17.96
CA LYS A 78 -1.86 14.14 19.13
C LYS A 78 -2.03 12.66 19.46
N LEU A 79 -2.34 12.44 20.73
CA LEU A 79 -2.97 11.23 21.23
C LEU A 79 -4.50 11.42 21.18
N TYR A 80 -5.19 10.45 20.61
CA TYR A 80 -6.62 10.42 20.47
C TYR A 80 -7.20 9.23 21.23
N GLU A 81 -8.30 9.47 21.94
CA GLU A 81 -9.15 8.45 22.54
C GLU A 81 -10.46 8.39 21.75
N ILE A 82 -10.82 7.22 21.23
CA ILE A 82 -12.06 7.01 20.49
C ILE A 82 -12.98 6.09 21.28
N THR A 83 -14.20 6.57 21.46
CA THR A 83 -15.28 5.88 22.18
C THR A 83 -15.98 4.84 21.29
N PRO A 84 -16.68 3.84 21.87
CA PRO A 84 -17.47 2.86 21.11
C PRO A 84 -18.50 3.45 20.14
N ASP A 85 -19.01 4.65 20.42
CA ASP A 85 -19.93 5.41 19.56
C ASP A 85 -19.21 6.37 18.59
N HIS A 86 -17.91 6.16 18.35
CA HIS A 86 -17.09 6.89 17.38
C HIS A 86 -16.96 8.38 17.66
N LYS A 87 -17.04 8.80 18.93
CA LYS A 87 -16.61 10.15 19.33
C LYS A 87 -15.10 10.15 19.57
N GLN A 88 -14.43 11.10 18.93
CA GLN A 88 -13.01 11.39 19.12
C GLN A 88 -12.81 12.38 20.25
N ILE A 89 -11.88 12.06 21.15
CA ILE A 89 -11.41 12.93 22.23
C ILE A 89 -9.92 13.16 21.98
N VAL A 90 -9.54 14.42 21.77
CA VAL A 90 -8.13 14.82 21.69
C VAL A 90 -7.60 14.96 23.12
N ARG A 91 -6.55 14.21 23.45
CA ARG A 91 -5.98 14.21 24.79
C ARG A 91 -5.13 15.46 25.03
N GLU A 92 -5.39 16.17 26.12
CA GLU A 92 -4.66 17.40 26.49
C GLU A 92 -3.18 17.11 26.81
N GLU A 93 -2.88 15.87 27.17
CA GLU A 93 -1.54 15.38 27.48
C GLU A 93 -0.61 15.29 26.25
N SER A 94 -1.13 15.56 25.04
CA SER A 94 -0.42 15.37 23.78
C SER A 94 0.80 16.30 23.62
N ILE A 95 1.98 15.71 23.42
CA ILE A 95 3.26 16.40 23.16
C ILE A 95 3.84 16.12 21.75
N GLY A 96 3.07 15.45 20.88
CA GLY A 96 3.45 15.15 19.50
C GLY A 96 4.71 14.29 19.35
N GLY A 97 5.41 14.42 18.23
CA GLY A 97 6.66 13.73 17.86
C GLY A 97 6.51 12.79 16.67
N THR A 98 7.47 11.87 16.50
CA THR A 98 7.37 10.73 15.58
C THR A 98 7.27 9.36 16.27
N PRO A 99 6.18 9.07 17.01
CA PRO A 99 5.99 7.77 17.64
C PRO A 99 5.29 6.75 16.73
N ALA A 100 5.77 5.51 16.76
CA ALA A 100 5.08 4.32 16.23
C ALA A 100 5.17 3.10 17.17
N ASN A 101 5.77 3.29 18.34
CA ASN A 101 5.87 2.29 19.39
C ASN A 101 4.54 2.10 20.12
N ARG A 102 4.26 0.85 20.48
CA ARG A 102 3.14 0.49 21.34
C ARG A 102 3.36 -0.86 22.00
N MET A 103 2.90 -1.01 23.24
CA MET A 103 2.89 -2.26 23.97
C MET A 103 1.83 -2.21 25.08
N ILE A 104 0.98 -3.23 25.18
CA ILE A 104 0.20 -3.46 26.40
C ILE A 104 1.09 -4.28 27.32
N HIS A 105 1.59 -3.66 28.39
CA HIS A 105 2.55 -4.25 29.30
C HIS A 105 1.84 -5.04 30.41
N PRO A 106 1.84 -6.39 30.37
CA PRO A 106 1.02 -7.20 31.27
C PRO A 106 1.34 -6.99 32.74
N GLU A 107 2.62 -6.83 33.08
CA GLU A 107 3.11 -6.79 34.46
C GLU A 107 2.73 -5.50 35.18
N SER A 108 2.58 -4.40 34.44
CA SER A 108 2.18 -3.11 35.00
C SER A 108 0.72 -2.75 34.72
N ASN A 109 0.02 -3.56 33.91
CA ASN A 109 -1.36 -3.35 33.49
C ASN A 109 -1.58 -1.95 32.89
N GLN A 110 -0.68 -1.56 31.98
CA GLN A 110 -0.67 -0.27 31.30
C GLN A 110 -0.47 -0.45 29.79
N LEU A 111 -1.08 0.43 29.00
CA LEU A 111 -0.72 0.64 27.61
C LEU A 111 0.38 1.70 27.54
N PHE A 112 1.53 1.33 26.98
CA PHE A 112 2.54 2.27 26.53
C PHE A 112 2.35 2.51 25.02
N ILE A 113 2.15 3.76 24.61
CA ILE A 113 1.91 4.15 23.22
C ILE A 113 2.57 5.50 22.99
N GLY A 114 3.53 5.60 22.06
CA GLY A 114 4.34 6.82 21.96
C GLY A 114 5.05 7.16 23.28
N PRO A 115 5.11 8.46 23.64
CA PRO A 115 5.62 8.90 24.94
C PRO A 115 4.58 8.77 26.08
N TYR A 116 3.49 8.03 25.88
CA TYR A 116 2.38 7.98 26.85
C TYR A 116 2.30 6.62 27.54
N ALA A 117 2.00 6.64 28.85
CA ALA A 117 1.60 5.48 29.63
C ALA A 117 0.16 5.65 30.12
N ILE A 118 -0.70 4.70 29.81
CA ILE A 118 -2.14 4.77 30.03
C ILE A 118 -2.56 3.60 30.91
N ASP A 119 -3.09 3.90 32.09
CA ASP A 119 -3.54 2.86 33.01
C ASP A 119 -4.86 2.19 32.58
N ALA A 120 -5.28 1.14 33.29
CA ALA A 120 -6.52 0.43 33.03
C ALA A 120 -7.80 1.27 33.24
N LYS A 121 -7.70 2.47 33.82
CA LYS A 121 -8.79 3.44 33.97
C LYS A 121 -8.75 4.54 32.90
N GLY A 122 -7.78 4.50 31.99
CA GLY A 122 -7.60 5.50 30.93
C GLY A 122 -6.89 6.77 31.38
N LYS A 123 -6.24 6.78 32.56
CA LYS A 123 -5.42 7.93 32.98
C LYS A 123 -4.12 7.94 32.21
N VAL A 124 -3.83 9.05 31.54
CA VAL A 124 -2.62 9.25 30.74
C VAL A 124 -1.53 9.89 31.59
N ARG A 125 -0.30 9.42 31.41
CA ARG A 125 0.94 10.04 31.91
C ARG A 125 1.92 10.17 30.76
N VAL A 126 2.77 11.19 30.83
CA VAL A 126 3.65 11.60 29.73
C VAL A 126 5.12 11.38 30.12
N LEU A 127 5.90 10.83 29.19
CA LEU A 127 7.36 10.80 29.19
C LEU A 127 7.87 12.04 28.42
N PRO A 128 8.44 13.05 29.09
CA PRO A 128 8.88 14.28 28.43
C PRO A 128 10.06 14.05 27.49
N TRP A 129 10.03 14.69 26.32
CA TRP A 129 11.08 14.59 25.29
C TRP A 129 12.44 15.08 25.80
N GLU A 130 12.48 15.97 26.79
CA GLU A 130 13.72 16.46 27.42
C GLU A 130 14.47 15.36 28.17
N THR A 131 13.76 14.31 28.60
CA THR A 131 14.34 13.19 29.36
C THR A 131 14.56 11.93 28.52
N MET A 132 13.83 11.79 27.41
CA MET A 132 13.92 10.65 26.50
C MET A 132 13.64 11.09 25.05
N PRO A 133 14.55 11.84 24.42
CA PRO A 133 14.39 12.32 23.06
C PRO A 133 14.41 11.17 22.05
N GLY A 134 13.94 11.44 20.83
CA GLY A 134 14.04 10.52 19.71
C GLY A 134 12.69 10.12 19.13
N ARG A 135 12.72 9.43 17.98
CA ARG A 135 11.52 8.97 17.29
C ARG A 135 11.16 7.57 17.78
N HIS A 136 10.34 7.45 18.82
CA HIS A 136 10.06 6.14 19.46
C HIS A 136 9.42 5.17 18.46
N THR A 137 10.10 4.07 18.15
CA THR A 137 9.71 3.15 17.05
C THR A 137 9.19 1.80 17.56
N GLY A 138 9.70 1.33 18.70
CA GLY A 138 9.23 0.08 19.30
C GLY A 138 9.41 0.02 20.82
N ASN A 139 8.63 -0.85 21.45
CA ASN A 139 8.70 -1.17 22.87
C ASN A 139 8.90 -2.68 23.05
N ALA A 140 9.62 -3.09 24.08
CA ALA A 140 9.83 -4.52 24.37
C ALA A 140 9.83 -4.80 25.88
N ARG A 141 9.47 -6.03 26.27
CA ARG A 141 9.60 -6.51 27.67
C ARG A 141 11.07 -6.47 28.08
N HIS A 142 11.34 -6.06 29.32
CA HIS A 142 12.71 -6.06 29.84
C HIS A 142 13.24 -7.50 29.96
N LEU A 143 14.52 -7.72 29.63
CA LEU A 143 15.10 -9.08 29.59
C LEU A 143 15.21 -9.72 30.98
N THR A 144 15.48 -8.91 32.01
CA THR A 144 15.81 -9.40 33.37
C THR A 144 14.91 -8.85 34.47
N ASP A 145 14.09 -7.84 34.18
CA ASP A 145 13.20 -7.16 35.14
C ASP A 145 11.92 -6.68 34.44
N PRO A 146 11.15 -7.59 33.83
CA PRO A 146 9.92 -7.21 33.14
C PRO A 146 8.81 -6.73 34.11
N ALA A 147 8.97 -6.93 35.42
CA ALA A 147 8.00 -6.44 36.41
C ALA A 147 8.17 -4.94 36.70
N GLY A 148 9.41 -4.45 36.75
CA GLY A 148 9.74 -3.06 37.03
C GLY A 148 9.96 -2.20 35.78
N LYS A 149 10.37 -2.81 34.65
CA LYS A 149 10.90 -2.06 33.51
C LYS A 149 10.35 -2.49 32.16
N ILE A 150 10.39 -1.56 31.22
CA ILE A 150 10.10 -1.74 29.79
C ILE A 150 11.24 -1.11 28.96
N TYR A 151 11.56 -1.68 27.80
CA TYR A 151 12.50 -1.08 26.85
C TYR A 151 11.78 -0.21 25.83
N TYR A 152 12.43 0.90 25.48
CA TYR A 152 12.11 1.77 24.36
C TYR A 152 13.26 1.77 23.37
N GLY A 153 12.93 1.75 22.08
CA GLY A 153 13.87 1.94 20.98
C GLY A 153 13.39 3.05 20.07
N THR A 154 14.32 3.87 19.57
CA THR A 154 14.03 4.96 18.63
C THR A 154 14.50 4.62 17.21
N MET A 155 14.05 5.41 16.22
CA MET A 155 14.46 5.21 14.83
C MET A 155 15.96 5.47 14.61
N GLU A 156 16.58 6.31 15.44
CA GLU A 156 18.01 6.69 15.42
C GLU A 156 18.80 6.01 16.55
N GLU A 157 18.41 4.79 16.93
CA GLU A 157 19.21 3.91 17.80
C GLU A 157 19.42 4.42 19.24
N GLY A 158 18.53 5.30 19.70
CA GLY A 158 18.34 5.58 21.11
C GLY A 158 17.66 4.39 21.78
N PHE A 159 18.25 3.87 22.84
CA PHE A 159 17.71 2.75 23.60
C PHE A 159 17.65 3.11 25.08
N TYR A 160 16.50 2.85 25.70
CA TYR A 160 16.22 3.22 27.08
C TYR A 160 15.54 2.06 27.81
N ASP A 161 15.81 1.91 29.11
CA ASP A 161 14.90 1.22 30.02
C ASP A 161 14.10 2.24 30.82
N VAL A 162 12.81 1.99 31.03
CA VAL A 162 11.91 2.92 31.72
C VAL A 162 11.25 2.21 32.89
N ASP A 163 11.31 2.81 34.07
CA ASP A 163 10.57 2.32 35.24
C ASP A 163 9.06 2.53 35.02
N VAL A 164 8.29 1.43 35.04
CA VAL A 164 6.87 1.44 34.66
C VAL A 164 5.97 2.21 35.63
N LYS A 165 6.45 2.47 36.86
CA LYS A 165 5.68 3.16 37.90
C LYS A 165 5.99 4.66 37.92
N THR A 166 7.24 5.05 37.77
CA THR A 166 7.70 6.44 37.87
C THR A 166 7.86 7.11 36.51
N LEU A 167 7.95 6.34 35.42
CA LEU A 167 8.32 6.80 34.07
C LEU A 167 9.71 7.45 33.99
N LYS A 168 10.61 7.10 34.91
CA LYS A 168 11.99 7.57 34.86
C LYS A 168 12.78 6.73 33.83
N PRO A 169 13.34 7.33 32.77
CA PRO A 169 14.18 6.63 31.81
C PRO A 169 15.62 6.46 32.34
N THR A 170 16.24 5.35 31.95
CA THR A 170 17.68 5.08 32.03
C THR A 170 18.17 4.89 30.59
N MET A 171 19.06 5.76 30.14
CA MET A 171 19.63 5.66 28.80
C MET A 171 20.66 4.54 28.73
N LEU A 172 20.47 3.63 27.77
CA LEU A 172 21.42 2.55 27.46
C LEU A 172 22.35 2.97 26.32
N TYR A 173 21.77 3.60 25.29
CA TYR A 173 22.49 4.17 24.14
C TYR A 173 21.81 5.49 23.74
N GLU A 174 22.61 6.49 23.37
CA GLU A 174 22.13 7.82 23.00
C GLU A 174 21.50 7.84 21.60
N ASP A 175 20.37 8.53 21.47
CA ASP A 175 19.69 8.74 20.20
C ASP A 175 20.53 9.62 19.25
N GLY A 176 20.69 9.17 18.00
CA GLY A 176 21.51 9.87 17.00
C GLY A 176 21.08 11.30 16.70
N ASN A 177 19.82 11.70 16.95
CA ASN A 177 19.36 13.09 16.74
C ASN A 177 19.91 14.07 17.78
N VAL A 178 20.40 13.59 18.92
CA VAL A 178 21.04 14.44 19.93
C VAL A 178 22.39 14.92 19.41
N ALA A 179 23.16 14.03 18.76
CA ALA A 179 24.46 14.33 18.18
C ALA A 179 24.38 14.90 16.76
N ASN A 180 23.46 14.42 15.93
CA ASN A 180 23.39 14.69 14.49
C ASN A 180 21.97 15.13 14.06
N LYS A 181 21.72 16.44 14.03
CA LYS A 181 20.41 16.97 13.62
C LYS A 181 20.21 16.88 12.11
N LYS A 182 19.06 16.33 11.69
CA LYS A 182 18.61 16.35 10.29
C LYS A 182 18.30 17.79 9.84
N LYS A 183 18.61 18.12 8.58
CA LYS A 183 18.44 19.48 8.03
C LYS A 183 17.01 19.76 7.53
N THR A 184 16.45 18.86 6.73
CA THR A 184 15.10 18.96 6.13
C THR A 184 14.47 17.57 6.00
N ASP A 185 13.14 17.45 5.93
CA ASP A 185 12.43 16.16 5.84
C ASP A 185 12.85 15.32 4.63
N SER A 186 13.12 15.97 3.49
CA SER A 186 13.57 15.35 2.24
C SER A 186 15.07 15.04 2.17
N SER A 187 15.86 15.46 3.16
CA SER A 187 17.28 15.09 3.25
C SER A 187 17.41 13.64 3.69
N PRO A 188 18.45 12.89 3.28
CA PRO A 188 18.68 11.55 3.82
C PRO A 188 18.72 11.56 5.34
N ASN A 189 18.25 10.48 5.97
CA ASN A 189 18.37 10.35 7.42
C ASN A 189 19.86 10.31 7.80
N PRO A 190 20.25 10.89 8.95
CA PRO A 190 21.60 10.73 9.46
C PRO A 190 21.88 9.24 9.70
N ALA A 191 23.13 8.83 9.50
CA ALA A 191 23.52 7.46 9.78
C ALA A 191 23.39 7.18 11.29
N GLY A 192 22.95 5.97 11.63
CA GLY A 192 23.04 5.45 12.99
C GLY A 192 24.48 5.48 13.49
N LEU A 193 24.66 5.72 14.79
CA LEU A 193 25.97 5.70 15.44
C LEU A 193 26.37 4.29 15.91
N LEU A 194 25.39 3.39 16.04
CA LEU A 194 25.56 2.10 16.67
C LEU A 194 25.36 0.92 15.70
N LEU A 195 24.34 0.99 14.84
CA LEU A 195 23.96 -0.09 13.93
C LEU A 195 23.97 0.39 12.47
N PRO A 196 24.12 -0.52 11.50
CA PRO A 196 23.97 -0.17 10.10
C PRO A 196 22.54 0.24 9.74
N GLY A 197 22.42 1.25 8.88
CA GLY A 197 21.14 1.81 8.41
C GLY A 197 20.82 3.16 9.05
N ALA A 198 19.61 3.66 8.81
CA ALA A 198 19.23 5.04 9.15
C ALA A 198 17.74 5.26 9.48
N HIS A 199 16.95 4.18 9.61
CA HIS A 199 15.52 4.30 9.86
C HIS A 199 14.99 3.09 10.63
N GLY A 200 15.11 3.11 11.96
CA GLY A 200 14.58 2.06 12.83
C GLY A 200 13.06 1.96 12.80
N LYS A 201 12.52 0.74 12.83
CA LYS A 201 11.08 0.47 12.61
C LYS A 201 10.42 -0.42 13.66
N GLY A 202 11.18 -1.29 14.32
CA GLY A 202 10.62 -2.28 15.22
C GLY A 202 11.58 -2.66 16.35
N LEU A 203 11.00 -3.04 17.49
CA LEU A 203 11.72 -3.55 18.65
C LEU A 203 10.91 -4.69 19.28
N TYR A 204 11.57 -5.79 19.62
CA TYR A 204 10.95 -6.91 20.33
C TYR A 204 11.95 -7.60 21.26
N SER A 205 11.49 -8.38 22.23
CA SER A 205 12.37 -9.17 23.08
C SER A 205 11.87 -10.59 23.29
N GLY A 206 12.82 -11.51 23.44
CA GLY A 206 12.58 -12.93 23.60
C GLY A 206 13.87 -13.71 23.38
N LEU A 207 13.89 -14.96 23.82
CA LEU A 207 14.99 -15.90 23.66
C LEU A 207 16.35 -15.33 24.13
N GLY A 208 16.32 -14.54 25.20
CA GLY A 208 17.49 -13.91 25.81
C GLY A 208 18.03 -12.67 25.08
N VAL A 209 17.35 -12.17 24.06
CA VAL A 209 17.80 -11.02 23.27
C VAL A 209 16.71 -9.96 23.08
N MET A 210 17.13 -8.72 22.90
CA MET A 210 16.31 -7.66 22.31
C MET A 210 16.66 -7.56 20.83
N VAL A 211 15.66 -7.53 19.95
CA VAL A 211 15.83 -7.49 18.50
C VAL A 211 15.32 -6.15 17.98
N PHE A 212 16.08 -5.53 17.08
CA PHE A 212 15.78 -4.25 16.47
C PHE A 212 15.84 -4.36 14.95
N SER A 213 14.87 -3.75 14.26
CA SER A 213 14.80 -3.70 12.80
C SER A 213 14.95 -2.27 12.27
N ASN A 214 15.66 -2.14 11.17
CA ASN A 214 15.92 -0.90 10.44
C ASN A 214 15.67 -1.12 8.95
N ASN A 215 14.98 -0.19 8.29
CA ASN A 215 14.62 -0.33 6.88
C ASN A 215 15.27 0.71 5.94
N GLY A 216 16.11 1.62 6.45
CA GLY A 216 16.59 2.74 5.66
C GLY A 216 18.11 2.76 5.52
N GLU A 217 18.58 3.42 4.47
CA GLU A 217 19.98 3.71 4.25
C GLU A 217 20.22 5.23 4.11
N SER A 218 21.37 5.70 4.59
CA SER A 218 21.77 7.10 4.48
C SER A 218 22.42 7.42 3.14
N GLY A 219 22.51 8.72 2.85
CA GLY A 219 23.29 9.24 1.72
C GLY A 219 22.51 9.39 0.42
N PRO A 220 23.11 10.05 -0.59
CA PRO A 220 22.40 10.46 -1.80
C PRO A 220 21.94 9.28 -2.67
N LYS A 221 22.66 8.15 -2.67
CA LYS A 221 22.27 6.96 -3.46
C LYS A 221 20.92 6.41 -3.02
N ALA A 222 20.63 6.43 -1.72
CA ALA A 222 19.38 5.91 -1.17
C ALA A 222 18.13 6.70 -1.64
N LEU A 223 18.32 7.91 -2.17
CA LEU A 223 17.24 8.74 -2.70
C LEU A 223 16.92 8.46 -4.17
N THR A 224 17.82 7.78 -4.89
CA THR A 224 17.72 7.62 -6.36
C THR A 224 17.83 6.17 -6.82
N GLN A 225 18.40 5.28 -6.02
CA GLN A 225 18.67 3.90 -6.38
C GLN A 225 18.02 2.96 -5.35
N PHE A 226 16.97 2.25 -5.77
CA PHE A 226 16.13 1.41 -4.90
C PHE A 226 16.78 0.07 -4.50
N ASP A 227 17.77 -0.41 -5.26
CA ASP A 227 18.32 -1.77 -5.13
C ASP A 227 19.64 -1.86 -4.35
N ILE A 228 20.09 -0.75 -3.74
CA ILE A 228 21.29 -0.78 -2.88
C ILE A 228 21.03 -1.55 -1.57
N GLU A 229 22.09 -2.13 -1.00
CA GLU A 229 22.01 -2.72 0.34
C GLU A 229 21.58 -1.65 1.36
N SER A 230 20.45 -1.90 2.05
CA SER A 230 19.80 -0.94 2.92
C SER A 230 19.25 -1.61 4.17
N GLY A 231 19.27 -0.91 5.31
CA GLY A 231 18.65 -1.38 6.56
C GLY A 231 19.36 -2.56 7.24
N SER A 232 18.87 -2.97 8.41
CA SER A 232 19.45 -4.09 9.14
C SER A 232 18.45 -4.76 10.09
N LEU A 233 18.73 -6.02 10.41
CA LEU A 233 18.18 -6.71 11.57
C LEU A 233 19.33 -6.98 12.54
N SER A 234 19.17 -6.58 13.80
CA SER A 234 20.20 -6.70 14.82
C SER A 234 19.63 -7.24 16.13
N GLU A 235 20.44 -7.93 16.92
CA GLU A 235 20.06 -8.45 18.23
C GLU A 235 21.08 -8.04 19.31
N TRP A 236 20.59 -7.78 20.53
CA TRP A 236 21.34 -7.37 21.70
C TRP A 236 21.14 -8.36 22.84
N ASP A 237 22.23 -8.85 23.43
CA ASP A 237 22.22 -9.88 24.48
C ASP A 237 22.15 -9.30 25.91
N GLY A 238 21.89 -7.99 26.04
CA GLY A 238 22.01 -7.26 27.30
C GLY A 238 23.36 -6.57 27.50
N LYS A 239 24.32 -6.79 26.59
CA LYS A 239 25.66 -6.18 26.63
C LYS A 239 26.14 -5.73 25.26
N ASN A 240 26.09 -6.60 24.25
CA ASN A 240 26.65 -6.39 22.93
C ASN A 240 25.58 -6.51 21.84
N TRP A 241 25.68 -5.66 20.83
CA TRP A 241 24.89 -5.77 19.61
C TRP A 241 25.58 -6.66 18.58
N LYS A 242 24.77 -7.43 17.85
CA LYS A 242 25.17 -8.22 16.69
C LYS A 242 24.25 -7.94 15.53
N VAL A 243 24.83 -7.59 14.39
CA VAL A 243 24.09 -7.52 13.12
C VAL A 243 23.80 -8.94 12.66
N VAL A 244 22.51 -9.25 12.50
CA VAL A 244 22.03 -10.55 12.01
C VAL A 244 22.03 -10.57 10.48
N ARG A 245 21.52 -9.49 9.87
CA ARG A 245 21.37 -9.39 8.42
C ARG A 245 21.29 -7.94 7.95
N ARG A 246 21.87 -7.66 6.78
CA ARG A 246 21.82 -6.36 6.09
C ARG A 246 20.78 -6.39 4.97
N ASN A 247 19.54 -6.04 5.31
CA ASN A 247 18.40 -5.87 4.41
C ASN A 247 17.38 -4.95 5.10
N GLN A 248 16.38 -4.47 4.36
CA GLN A 248 15.36 -3.59 4.94
C GLN A 248 14.42 -4.43 5.81
N PHE A 249 14.24 -4.08 7.08
CA PHE A 249 13.30 -4.73 8.00
C PHE A 249 12.39 -3.73 8.69
N VAL A 250 11.08 -4.02 8.75
CA VAL A 250 10.05 -3.11 9.28
C VAL A 250 9.36 -3.59 10.55
N GLU A 251 9.23 -4.90 10.75
CA GLU A 251 8.56 -5.46 11.92
C GLU A 251 9.43 -6.51 12.56
N VAL A 252 9.47 -6.48 13.89
CA VAL A 252 9.92 -7.58 14.75
C VAL A 252 8.85 -7.80 15.81
N THR A 253 8.38 -9.03 15.91
CA THR A 253 7.24 -9.39 16.77
C THR A 253 7.27 -10.89 17.08
N GLY A 254 6.24 -11.44 17.70
CA GLY A 254 6.11 -12.86 17.95
C GLY A 254 4.65 -13.23 18.21
N PRO A 255 4.36 -14.48 18.62
CA PRO A 255 3.01 -14.89 18.99
C PRO A 255 2.38 -14.00 20.07
N GLY A 256 3.17 -13.33 20.91
CA GLY A 256 2.63 -12.39 21.90
C GLY A 256 2.15 -11.05 21.33
N GLY A 257 2.52 -10.70 20.10
CA GLY A 257 2.22 -9.38 19.51
C GLY A 257 2.61 -8.24 20.45
N ILE A 258 1.72 -7.25 20.61
CA ILE A 258 1.96 -6.08 21.49
C ILE A 258 1.94 -6.39 22.99
N TYR A 259 1.68 -7.63 23.40
CA TYR A 259 1.81 -8.03 24.81
C TYR A 259 3.22 -8.53 25.14
N GLY A 260 4.06 -8.75 24.13
CA GLY A 260 5.30 -9.51 24.27
C GLY A 260 5.04 -11.01 24.39
N ASN A 261 6.03 -11.84 24.06
CA ASN A 261 5.90 -13.29 24.09
C ASN A 261 5.53 -13.79 25.49
N LYS A 262 4.54 -14.68 25.59
CA LYS A 262 4.07 -15.22 26.88
C LYS A 262 5.14 -16.09 27.54
N ASN A 263 5.82 -16.92 26.73
CA ASN A 263 6.93 -17.75 27.15
C ASN A 263 8.22 -17.22 26.48
N PRO A 264 8.82 -16.13 27.00
CA PRO A 264 9.95 -15.48 26.33
C PRO A 264 11.18 -16.40 26.19
N ALA A 265 11.29 -17.50 26.94
CA ALA A 265 12.38 -18.46 26.78
C ALA A 265 12.25 -19.40 25.57
N THR A 266 11.04 -19.55 24.99
CA THR A 266 10.76 -20.57 23.97
C THR A 266 9.96 -20.07 22.78
N ASP A 267 9.09 -19.08 22.97
CA ASP A 267 8.27 -18.53 21.88
C ASP A 267 9.18 -17.87 20.82
N PRO A 268 8.90 -18.09 19.53
CA PRO A 268 9.72 -17.54 18.45
C PRO A 268 9.61 -16.01 18.36
N ILE A 269 10.62 -15.41 17.74
CA ILE A 269 10.56 -14.03 17.22
C ILE A 269 10.44 -14.11 15.70
N TRP A 270 9.53 -13.34 15.13
CA TRP A 270 9.36 -13.16 13.70
C TRP A 270 9.86 -11.79 13.28
N ALA A 271 10.46 -11.71 12.09
CA ALA A 271 10.87 -10.45 11.48
C ALA A 271 10.40 -10.41 10.04
N THR A 272 9.85 -9.28 9.59
CA THR A 272 9.50 -9.08 8.17
C THR A 272 10.26 -7.91 7.57
N GLY A 273 10.76 -8.13 6.37
CA GLY A 273 11.59 -7.20 5.64
C GLY A 273 11.53 -7.45 4.13
N TRP A 274 12.46 -6.87 3.39
CA TRP A 274 12.59 -7.09 1.94
C TRP A 274 13.99 -6.74 1.45
N ASP A 275 14.24 -7.19 0.22
CA ASP A 275 15.22 -6.60 -0.67
C ASP A 275 14.55 -6.32 -2.02
N HIS A 276 15.31 -5.88 -3.02
CA HIS A 276 14.75 -5.60 -4.35
C HIS A 276 14.15 -6.86 -5.04
N ARG A 277 14.51 -8.08 -4.60
CA ARG A 277 14.05 -9.34 -5.18
C ARG A 277 12.71 -9.79 -4.60
N SER A 278 12.55 -9.72 -3.27
CA SER A 278 11.39 -10.31 -2.60
C SER A 278 11.17 -9.76 -1.19
N VAL A 279 10.01 -10.08 -0.60
CA VAL A 279 9.81 -9.99 0.85
C VAL A 279 10.70 -11.03 1.54
N LEU A 280 11.17 -10.69 2.74
CA LEU A 280 11.92 -11.54 3.65
C LEU A 280 11.08 -11.82 4.90
N LEU A 281 11.05 -13.07 5.34
CA LEU A 281 10.52 -13.51 6.61
C LEU A 281 11.62 -14.22 7.40
N GLY A 282 12.01 -13.66 8.53
CA GLY A 282 12.91 -14.29 9.49
C GLY A 282 12.15 -14.90 10.65
N VAL A 283 12.59 -16.07 11.11
CA VAL A 283 12.18 -16.64 12.39
C VAL A 283 13.40 -16.94 13.24
N ARG A 284 13.37 -16.47 14.48
CA ARG A 284 14.33 -16.82 15.52
C ARG A 284 13.67 -17.79 16.48
N ASP A 285 14.19 -19.01 16.52
CA ASP A 285 13.89 -20.00 17.54
C ASP A 285 15.14 -20.84 17.82
N ASN A 286 15.18 -21.53 18.96
CA ASN A 286 16.35 -22.33 19.34
C ASN A 286 17.67 -21.54 19.24
N SER A 287 17.63 -20.23 19.54
CA SER A 287 18.75 -19.29 19.44
C SER A 287 19.37 -19.10 18.05
N ASN A 288 18.66 -19.44 16.97
CA ASN A 288 19.15 -19.30 15.59
C ASN A 288 18.11 -18.62 14.69
N TRP A 289 18.59 -17.91 13.67
CA TRP A 289 17.75 -17.30 12.63
C TRP A 289 17.64 -18.19 11.41
N THR A 290 16.42 -18.38 10.91
CA THR A 290 16.12 -18.99 9.61
C THR A 290 15.31 -18.01 8.77
N PHE A 291 15.61 -17.92 7.47
CA PHE A 291 14.99 -16.95 6.57
C PHE A 291 14.29 -17.60 5.39
N TYR A 292 13.19 -16.97 4.98
CA TYR A 292 12.30 -17.37 3.89
C TYR A 292 11.97 -16.15 3.04
N ARG A 293 11.51 -16.39 1.81
CA ARG A 293 11.15 -15.36 0.84
C ARG A 293 9.69 -15.45 0.43
N LEU A 294 9.02 -14.31 0.29
CA LEU A 294 7.64 -14.21 -0.19
C LEU A 294 7.57 -13.25 -1.40
N PRO A 295 6.64 -13.44 -2.34
CA PRO A 295 6.46 -12.51 -3.45
C PRO A 295 5.86 -11.17 -2.99
N LYS A 296 6.05 -10.13 -3.79
CA LYS A 296 5.50 -8.78 -3.63
C LYS A 296 4.27 -8.60 -4.51
N ALA A 297 3.21 -7.98 -3.98
CA ALA A 297 2.05 -7.56 -4.79
C ALA A 297 2.18 -6.11 -5.28
N SER A 298 2.96 -5.30 -4.57
CA SER A 298 3.25 -3.89 -4.89
C SER A 298 4.72 -3.56 -4.61
N HIS A 299 5.26 -2.62 -5.40
CA HIS A 299 6.63 -2.12 -5.32
C HIS A 299 6.70 -0.68 -4.82
N THR A 300 5.59 -0.09 -4.38
CA THR A 300 5.59 1.29 -3.83
C THR A 300 6.51 1.47 -2.63
N TYR A 301 6.87 0.36 -1.97
CA TYR A 301 7.67 0.28 -0.75
C TYR A 301 9.19 0.26 -1.00
N ASP A 302 9.64 0.06 -2.25
CA ASP A 302 11.02 -0.37 -2.56
C ASP A 302 12.10 0.72 -2.37
N GLY A 303 11.75 1.95 -1.95
CA GLY A 303 12.72 3.01 -1.73
C GLY A 303 13.78 2.65 -0.68
N ALA A 304 15.06 2.76 -1.05
CA ALA A 304 16.20 2.38 -0.21
C ALA A 304 16.37 3.23 1.06
N HIS A 305 15.93 4.50 1.04
CA HIS A 305 15.91 5.38 2.22
C HIS A 305 14.90 4.94 3.29
N GLY A 306 13.88 4.13 2.92
CA GLY A 306 12.94 3.51 3.84
C GLY A 306 11.73 4.36 4.29
N TRP A 307 11.40 5.48 3.62
CA TRP A 307 10.25 6.33 3.99
C TRP A 307 8.94 5.98 3.26
N ASN A 308 9.01 5.37 2.07
CA ASN A 308 7.84 4.89 1.28
C ASN A 308 7.01 3.78 1.96
N THR A 309 7.26 3.53 3.24
CA THR A 309 6.67 2.50 4.06
C THR A 309 6.42 3.06 5.45
N GLU A 310 5.21 2.91 5.95
CA GLU A 310 4.85 3.26 7.32
C GLU A 310 5.35 2.13 8.20
N TRP A 311 4.48 1.18 8.56
CA TRP A 311 4.86 -0.03 9.27
C TRP A 311 3.91 -1.20 8.95
N PRO A 312 4.21 -2.00 7.93
CA PRO A 312 3.54 -3.29 7.75
C PRO A 312 3.73 -4.17 9.01
N ARG A 313 2.68 -4.84 9.49
CA ARG A 313 2.67 -5.54 10.80
C ARG A 313 2.20 -6.99 10.69
N ILE A 314 2.50 -7.79 11.72
CA ILE A 314 1.79 -9.04 12.03
C ILE A 314 0.99 -8.83 13.33
N ARG A 315 -0.32 -9.05 13.30
CA ARG A 315 -1.20 -8.86 14.48
C ARG A 315 -2.25 -9.95 14.55
N ASP A 316 -2.56 -10.40 15.76
CA ASP A 316 -3.78 -11.18 16.02
C ASP A 316 -5.01 -10.26 15.90
N VAL A 317 -5.86 -10.56 14.92
CA VAL A 317 -7.16 -9.93 14.67
C VAL A 317 -8.34 -10.88 14.96
N GLY A 318 -8.04 -12.03 15.54
CA GLY A 318 -9.00 -13.02 15.99
C GLY A 318 -9.60 -12.69 17.34
N THR A 319 -10.16 -13.72 17.98
CA THR A 319 -10.63 -13.66 19.37
C THR A 319 -9.66 -14.44 20.24
N ALA A 320 -9.69 -14.23 21.57
CA ALA A 320 -8.86 -15.02 22.49
C ALA A 320 -9.08 -16.54 22.35
N ALA A 321 -10.30 -16.97 21.99
CA ALA A 321 -10.63 -18.39 21.77
C ALA A 321 -10.22 -18.91 20.38
N LYS A 322 -10.10 -18.02 19.39
CA LYS A 322 -9.71 -18.33 18.01
C LYS A 322 -8.80 -17.23 17.48
N PRO A 323 -7.50 -17.27 17.80
CA PRO A 323 -6.52 -16.34 17.25
C PRO A 323 -6.49 -16.43 15.72
N GLU A 324 -6.32 -15.30 15.06
CA GLU A 324 -6.16 -15.20 13.61
C GLU A 324 -5.13 -14.10 13.33
N TYR A 325 -3.93 -14.48 12.89
CA TYR A 325 -2.89 -13.50 12.60
C TYR A 325 -3.04 -13.02 11.16
N LEU A 326 -3.19 -11.70 11.04
CA LEU A 326 -3.14 -10.98 9.78
C LEU A 326 -1.75 -10.34 9.67
N MET A 327 -1.10 -10.53 8.53
CA MET A 327 0.11 -9.82 8.17
C MET A 327 -0.19 -8.88 7.00
N THR A 328 0.32 -7.64 7.06
CA THR A 328 0.39 -6.74 5.91
C THR A 328 1.83 -6.68 5.45
N MET A 329 2.07 -6.80 4.15
CA MET A 329 3.40 -6.60 3.56
C MET A 329 3.32 -6.39 2.04
N HIS A 330 4.01 -5.38 1.51
CA HIS A 330 4.08 -5.07 0.07
C HIS A 330 2.72 -5.05 -0.64
N GLY A 331 1.75 -4.34 -0.05
CA GLY A 331 0.42 -4.14 -0.65
C GLY A 331 -0.47 -5.39 -0.65
N MET A 332 -0.17 -6.39 0.18
CA MET A 332 -0.96 -7.61 0.31
C MET A 332 -1.30 -7.93 1.76
N PHE A 333 -2.53 -8.38 1.97
CA PHE A 333 -2.94 -9.05 3.20
C PHE A 333 -2.58 -10.53 3.14
N TRP A 334 -2.10 -11.06 4.26
CA TRP A 334 -1.69 -12.45 4.39
C TRP A 334 -2.32 -13.06 5.62
N HIS A 335 -2.84 -14.28 5.50
CA HIS A 335 -2.99 -15.13 6.67
C HIS A 335 -1.60 -15.57 7.12
N PHE A 336 -1.29 -15.32 8.39
CA PHE A 336 -0.05 -15.74 9.02
C PHE A 336 -0.34 -16.83 10.07
N PRO A 337 0.40 -17.94 10.10
CA PRO A 337 0.20 -18.98 11.09
C PRO A 337 0.87 -18.57 12.41
N GLY A 338 0.09 -18.40 13.47
CA GLY A 338 0.61 -18.05 14.80
C GLY A 338 1.58 -19.09 15.41
N THR A 339 1.65 -20.28 14.82
CA THR A 339 2.54 -21.39 15.20
C THR A 339 3.84 -21.46 14.39
N PHE A 340 4.16 -20.41 13.62
CA PHE A 340 5.32 -20.40 12.72
C PHE A 340 6.65 -20.54 13.48
N THR A 341 7.40 -21.59 13.16
CA THR A 341 8.75 -21.88 13.67
C THR A 341 9.60 -22.47 12.55
N SER A 342 10.92 -22.55 12.71
CA SER A 342 11.85 -23.19 11.77
C SER A 342 11.53 -24.67 11.49
N LYS A 343 10.75 -25.32 12.38
CA LYS A 343 10.29 -26.72 12.25
C LYS A 343 8.83 -26.86 11.83
N ASN A 344 8.07 -25.76 11.83
CA ASN A 344 6.66 -25.71 11.42
C ASN A 344 6.42 -24.42 10.65
N THR A 345 6.64 -24.46 9.34
CA THR A 345 6.66 -23.29 8.46
C THR A 345 5.44 -23.24 7.53
N ALA A 346 4.49 -24.14 7.69
CA ALA A 346 3.30 -24.23 6.85
C ALA A 346 2.24 -23.19 7.24
N GLY A 347 1.43 -22.80 6.26
CA GLY A 347 0.15 -22.12 6.51
C GLY A 347 0.11 -20.63 6.15
N ILE A 348 1.19 -20.02 5.69
CA ILE A 348 1.13 -18.64 5.14
C ILE A 348 0.30 -18.65 3.86
N ARG A 349 -0.74 -17.83 3.77
CA ARG A 349 -1.60 -17.75 2.56
C ARG A 349 -1.87 -16.30 2.14
N PRO A 350 -1.78 -16.00 0.83
CA PRO A 350 -2.17 -14.70 0.31
C PRO A 350 -3.70 -14.52 0.44
N ARG A 351 -4.13 -13.33 0.89
CA ARG A 351 -5.54 -12.91 0.86
C ARG A 351 -5.76 -12.00 -0.35
N SER A 352 -6.17 -10.74 -0.19
CA SER A 352 -6.26 -9.77 -1.30
C SER A 352 -5.17 -8.70 -1.25
N ALA A 353 -4.90 -8.08 -2.40
CA ALA A 353 -4.08 -6.86 -2.47
C ALA A 353 -4.88 -5.64 -2.01
N TYR A 354 -4.19 -4.62 -1.49
CA TYR A 354 -4.76 -3.35 -1.07
C TYR A 354 -3.97 -2.15 -1.61
N LEU A 355 -4.60 -0.98 -1.67
CA LEU A 355 -4.02 0.27 -2.19
C LEU A 355 -3.71 1.29 -1.10
N LYS A 356 -4.50 1.31 -0.02
CA LYS A 356 -4.26 2.20 1.11
C LYS A 356 -2.85 2.03 1.68
N VAL A 357 -2.42 3.10 2.33
CA VAL A 357 -1.20 3.19 3.10
C VAL A 357 -1.59 2.88 4.55
N ILE A 358 -1.02 1.84 5.16
CA ILE A 358 -1.48 1.28 6.44
C ILE A 358 -0.29 1.22 7.41
N GLY A 359 -0.36 2.00 8.49
CA GLY A 359 0.69 2.10 9.51
C GLY A 359 0.52 1.17 10.72
N ASP A 360 -0.72 0.87 11.12
CA ASP A 360 -1.01 -0.10 12.18
C ASP A 360 -2.45 -0.59 12.07
N PHE A 361 -2.78 -1.67 12.77
CA PHE A 361 -4.16 -2.13 12.86
C PHE A 361 -4.43 -2.98 14.11
N ALA A 362 -5.71 -3.05 14.45
CA ALA A 362 -6.21 -3.90 15.52
C ALA A 362 -7.64 -4.35 15.24
N ARG A 363 -8.01 -5.50 15.80
CA ARG A 363 -9.42 -5.83 15.97
C ARG A 363 -10.03 -4.92 17.02
N TRP A 364 -11.16 -4.30 16.72
CA TRP A 364 -11.96 -3.56 17.69
C TRP A 364 -13.43 -3.90 17.49
N GLN A 365 -14.06 -4.43 18.55
CA GLN A 365 -15.39 -5.03 18.44
C GLN A 365 -15.42 -6.13 17.35
N ASP A 366 -16.37 -6.04 16.41
CA ASP A 366 -16.51 -6.96 15.27
C ASP A 366 -15.93 -6.40 13.96
N GLN A 367 -14.96 -5.49 14.08
CA GLN A 367 -14.29 -4.85 12.95
C GLN A 367 -12.77 -4.95 13.06
N ILE A 368 -12.10 -4.76 11.93
CA ILE A 368 -10.68 -4.40 11.89
C ILE A 368 -10.61 -2.90 11.63
N VAL A 369 -9.84 -2.20 12.46
CA VAL A 369 -9.58 -0.77 12.31
C VAL A 369 -8.14 -0.59 11.87
N PHE A 370 -7.97 -0.03 10.68
CA PHE A 370 -6.67 0.32 10.12
C PHE A 370 -6.36 1.79 10.39
N GLY A 371 -5.18 2.07 10.94
CA GLY A 371 -4.59 3.40 10.95
C GLY A 371 -3.87 3.65 9.63
N CYS A 372 -4.22 4.73 8.95
CA CYS A 372 -3.70 5.04 7.63
C CYS A 372 -2.73 6.23 7.65
N ASP A 373 -2.10 6.45 6.50
CA ASP A 373 -1.44 7.70 6.13
C ASP A 373 -1.99 8.19 4.77
N ASP A 374 -2.89 9.17 4.82
CA ASP A 374 -3.79 9.47 3.69
C ASP A 374 -3.36 10.68 2.85
N SER A 375 -2.65 11.65 3.41
CA SER A 375 -2.22 12.86 2.71
C SER A 375 -1.09 13.59 3.43
N ALA A 376 0.01 13.82 2.74
CA ALA A 376 1.08 14.73 3.14
C ALA A 376 0.84 16.14 2.60
N GLN A 377 1.22 17.19 3.34
CA GLN A 377 1.05 18.60 2.97
C GLN A 377 1.68 18.96 1.60
N LYS A 378 2.69 18.19 1.21
CA LYS A 378 3.38 18.34 -0.06
C LYS A 378 3.95 16.99 -0.44
N GLU A 379 4.11 16.80 -1.73
CA GLU A 379 4.80 15.64 -2.26
C GLU A 379 6.27 15.67 -1.82
N PHE A 380 6.75 14.54 -1.29
CA PHE A 380 8.15 14.35 -0.92
C PHE A 380 9.05 14.22 -2.17
N LEU A 381 9.44 12.99 -2.51
CA LEU A 381 10.24 12.67 -3.70
C LEU A 381 9.37 12.31 -4.91
N ASN A 382 8.05 12.36 -4.76
CA ASN A 382 7.10 11.83 -5.72
C ASN A 382 6.71 12.83 -6.83
N LYS A 383 7.57 13.79 -7.21
CA LYS A 383 7.26 14.77 -8.27
C LYS A 383 7.54 14.19 -9.65
N ARG A 384 6.64 14.41 -10.62
CA ARG A 384 6.84 13.94 -12.02
C ARG A 384 6.06 14.74 -13.05
N LYS A 385 6.51 14.70 -14.30
CA LYS A 385 5.84 15.40 -15.43
C LYS A 385 4.38 15.01 -15.64
N ALA A 386 4.02 13.75 -15.36
CA ALA A 386 2.65 13.25 -15.53
C ALA A 386 1.60 14.01 -14.69
N LYS A 387 2.04 14.72 -13.64
CA LYS A 387 1.19 15.50 -12.73
C LYS A 387 1.12 16.99 -13.08
N GLY A 388 1.97 17.46 -14.00
CA GLY A 388 2.13 18.88 -14.28
C GLY A 388 2.65 19.66 -13.07
N ASP A 389 2.14 20.88 -12.88
CA ASP A 389 2.55 21.79 -11.81
C ASP A 389 1.63 21.74 -10.58
N ILE A 390 0.95 20.61 -10.37
CA ILE A 390 0.02 20.45 -9.24
C ILE A 390 0.76 20.56 -7.90
N GLU A 391 0.17 21.29 -6.96
CA GLU A 391 0.66 21.37 -5.59
C GLU A 391 0.05 20.24 -4.72
N GLY A 392 0.72 19.91 -3.62
CA GLY A 392 0.15 19.01 -2.61
C GLY A 392 -1.06 19.62 -1.90
N PRO A 393 -1.82 18.83 -1.10
CA PRO A 393 -2.88 19.36 -0.27
C PRO A 393 -2.29 20.30 0.80
N GLY A 394 -2.92 21.43 1.11
CA GLY A 394 -2.35 22.45 1.99
C GLY A 394 -2.16 22.03 3.46
N GLN A 395 -2.58 20.83 3.86
CA GLN A 395 -2.39 20.30 5.21
C GLN A 395 -2.40 18.77 5.23
N SER A 396 -1.48 18.20 6.01
CA SER A 396 -1.38 16.75 6.21
C SER A 396 -2.55 16.21 7.04
N ASN A 397 -3.02 15.00 6.70
CA ASN A 397 -4.02 14.31 7.49
C ASN A 397 -4.00 12.79 7.30
N SER A 398 -4.56 12.13 8.31
CA SER A 398 -4.88 10.71 8.30
C SER A 398 -6.27 10.45 8.82
N ASN A 399 -6.80 9.28 8.51
CA ASN A 399 -8.01 8.77 9.12
C ASN A 399 -7.90 7.27 9.43
N LEU A 400 -8.95 6.75 10.04
CA LEU A 400 -9.12 5.34 10.34
C LEU A 400 -10.06 4.70 9.31
N TRP A 401 -9.74 3.48 8.93
CA TRP A 401 -10.57 2.66 8.06
C TRP A 401 -11.15 1.46 8.84
N PHE A 402 -12.45 1.54 9.11
CA PHE A 402 -13.24 0.54 9.82
C PHE A 402 -13.83 -0.46 8.82
N THR A 403 -13.46 -1.72 8.95
CA THR A 403 -13.84 -2.76 8.00
C THR A 403 -14.43 -3.97 8.69
N PRO A 404 -15.35 -4.71 8.04
CA PRO A 404 -15.71 -6.05 8.49
C PRO A 404 -14.48 -6.96 8.53
N LEU A 405 -14.46 -7.94 9.44
CA LEU A 405 -13.34 -8.89 9.58
C LEU A 405 -12.95 -9.63 8.29
N ALA A 406 -13.90 -9.83 7.37
CA ALA A 406 -13.69 -10.50 6.08
C ALA A 406 -13.11 -9.59 4.99
N LYS A 407 -13.00 -8.27 5.22
CA LYS A 407 -12.51 -7.31 4.21
C LYS A 407 -11.13 -7.66 3.62
N PRO A 408 -10.15 -8.19 4.39
CA PRO A 408 -8.86 -8.61 3.85
C PRO A 408 -8.90 -9.68 2.76
N ASP A 409 -10.05 -10.33 2.49
CA ASP A 409 -10.23 -11.27 1.39
C ASP A 409 -10.94 -10.68 0.16
N GLN A 410 -11.44 -9.45 0.24
CA GLN A 410 -12.49 -8.91 -0.65
C GLN A 410 -12.04 -7.71 -1.49
N LEU A 411 -10.74 -7.43 -1.55
CA LEU A 411 -10.19 -6.30 -2.32
C LEU A 411 -9.61 -6.78 -3.66
N GLY A 412 -8.39 -6.34 -4.00
CA GLY A 412 -7.79 -6.59 -5.30
C GLY A 412 -7.29 -8.02 -5.52
N PRO A 413 -7.03 -8.41 -6.79
CA PRO A 413 -6.34 -9.65 -7.12
C PRO A 413 -5.02 -9.79 -6.37
N ASN A 414 -4.67 -11.02 -6.00
CA ASN A 414 -3.45 -11.33 -5.25
C ASN A 414 -2.27 -11.70 -6.16
N THR A 415 -2.26 -11.18 -7.39
CA THR A 415 -1.14 -11.34 -8.31
C THR A 415 0.11 -10.79 -7.66
N ALA A 416 1.14 -11.63 -7.56
CA ALA A 416 2.36 -11.30 -6.85
C ALA A 416 3.57 -11.93 -7.54
N GLU A 417 4.72 -11.30 -7.40
CA GLU A 417 5.94 -11.74 -8.05
C GLU A 417 7.18 -11.49 -7.19
N GLY A 418 8.26 -12.18 -7.48
CA GLY A 418 9.53 -11.99 -6.78
C GLY A 418 10.57 -13.00 -7.19
N ALA A 419 11.82 -12.73 -6.85
CA ALA A 419 12.95 -13.56 -7.22
C ALA A 419 13.69 -14.12 -6.00
N ILE A 420 14.41 -15.20 -6.27
CA ILE A 420 15.47 -15.70 -5.38
C ILE A 420 16.81 -15.09 -5.79
N TRP A 421 17.05 -14.98 -7.11
CA TRP A 421 18.24 -14.38 -7.71
C TRP A 421 17.84 -13.47 -8.87
N ILE A 422 18.51 -12.33 -9.01
CA ILE A 422 18.40 -11.41 -10.17
C ILE A 422 19.80 -11.05 -10.63
N SER A 423 20.26 -11.61 -11.74
CA SER A 423 21.62 -11.43 -12.26
C SER A 423 22.72 -11.67 -11.22
N GLU A 424 22.53 -12.69 -10.38
CA GLU A 424 23.39 -12.97 -9.22
C GLU A 424 24.11 -14.31 -9.34
N ASN A 425 25.26 -14.41 -8.67
CA ASN A 425 25.96 -15.68 -8.57
C ASN A 425 25.20 -16.64 -7.64
N THR A 426 24.78 -17.77 -8.20
CA THR A 426 23.97 -18.80 -7.52
C THR A 426 24.77 -19.71 -6.59
N GLY A 427 26.09 -19.84 -6.79
CA GLY A 427 26.88 -20.89 -6.15
C GLY A 427 26.33 -22.30 -6.44
N THR A 428 26.42 -23.21 -5.47
CA THR A 428 25.90 -24.59 -5.58
C THR A 428 25.10 -25.04 -4.36
N LYS A 429 24.88 -24.14 -3.39
CA LYS A 429 24.04 -24.42 -2.22
C LYS A 429 22.58 -24.16 -2.59
N PRO A 430 21.61 -24.85 -1.97
CA PRO A 430 20.21 -24.50 -2.13
C PRO A 430 19.96 -23.05 -1.74
N SER A 431 19.09 -22.40 -2.49
CA SER A 431 18.63 -21.05 -2.18
C SER A 431 17.88 -20.96 -0.85
N GLU A 432 17.64 -19.74 -0.39
CA GLU A 432 16.58 -19.49 0.60
C GLU A 432 15.23 -20.01 0.05
N PRO A 433 14.40 -20.67 0.90
CA PRO A 433 13.05 -21.08 0.52
C PRO A 433 12.18 -19.90 0.09
N PHE A 434 11.45 -20.06 -1.01
CA PHE A 434 10.47 -19.11 -1.52
C PHE A 434 9.06 -19.68 -1.38
N LEU A 435 8.09 -18.87 -0.94
CA LEU A 435 6.71 -19.30 -0.72
C LEU A 435 6.13 -19.83 -2.04
N PHE A 436 5.55 -21.04 -2.00
CA PHE A 436 5.06 -21.74 -3.19
C PHE A 436 3.56 -22.08 -3.12
N ALA A 437 2.98 -22.04 -1.92
CA ALA A 437 1.56 -22.29 -1.68
C ALA A 437 0.72 -21.01 -1.78
N GLY A 438 -0.56 -21.17 -2.16
CA GLY A 438 -1.56 -20.10 -2.05
C GLY A 438 -2.13 -19.57 -3.37
N TRP A 439 -1.66 -20.07 -4.51
CA TRP A 439 -2.12 -19.64 -5.84
C TRP A 439 -2.43 -20.82 -6.76
N GLN A 440 -3.40 -20.62 -7.65
CA GLN A 440 -3.79 -21.61 -8.65
C GLN A 440 -2.81 -21.64 -9.84
N HIS A 441 -2.37 -20.45 -10.29
CA HIS A 441 -1.46 -20.32 -11.41
C HIS A 441 -0.10 -19.88 -10.93
N ARG A 442 0.93 -20.68 -11.27
CA ARG A 442 2.30 -20.45 -10.85
C ARG A 442 3.26 -20.62 -12.03
N MET A 443 4.13 -19.64 -12.20
CA MET A 443 5.13 -19.60 -13.25
C MET A 443 6.49 -19.27 -12.67
N GLY A 444 7.54 -19.88 -13.23
CA GLY A 444 8.94 -19.56 -12.97
C GLY A 444 9.63 -19.12 -14.26
N TRP A 445 10.63 -18.25 -14.12
CA TRP A 445 11.58 -17.87 -15.16
C TRP A 445 12.98 -18.21 -14.69
N VAL A 446 13.75 -18.88 -15.52
CA VAL A 446 15.15 -19.22 -15.27
C VAL A 446 15.98 -18.66 -16.43
N LEU A 447 16.81 -17.65 -16.16
CA LEU A 447 17.78 -17.16 -17.12
C LEU A 447 19.18 -17.53 -16.65
N ASN A 448 19.93 -18.24 -17.49
CA ASN A 448 21.35 -18.50 -17.26
C ASN A 448 22.17 -17.43 -17.98
N GLU A 449 22.74 -16.49 -17.22
CA GLU A 449 23.58 -15.41 -17.72
C GLU A 449 25.06 -15.82 -17.77
N GLY A 450 25.37 -17.05 -17.36
CA GLY A 450 26.70 -17.63 -17.48
C GLY A 450 27.06 -18.08 -18.89
N THR A 451 28.28 -18.61 -19.02
CA THR A 451 28.90 -19.01 -20.29
C THR A 451 28.82 -20.50 -20.58
N THR A 452 28.25 -21.29 -19.66
CA THR A 452 28.12 -22.75 -19.79
C THR A 452 26.69 -23.18 -19.49
N ALA A 453 26.24 -24.30 -20.06
CA ALA A 453 24.91 -24.83 -19.77
C ALA A 453 24.83 -25.28 -18.30
N VAL A 454 23.70 -24.98 -17.65
CA VAL A 454 23.51 -25.24 -16.22
C VAL A 454 22.17 -25.92 -15.98
N SER A 455 22.16 -26.87 -15.05
CA SER A 455 20.94 -27.53 -14.58
C SER A 455 20.48 -26.92 -13.26
N PHE A 456 19.21 -26.53 -13.19
CA PHE A 456 18.57 -25.96 -12.02
C PHE A 456 17.56 -26.96 -11.46
N LYS A 457 17.83 -27.44 -10.24
CA LYS A 457 16.99 -28.42 -9.53
C LYS A 457 16.04 -27.69 -8.59
N PHE A 458 14.74 -27.85 -8.81
CA PHE A 458 13.67 -27.31 -7.99
C PHE A 458 13.21 -28.37 -6.98
N GLU A 459 13.23 -28.00 -5.70
CA GLU A 459 12.82 -28.85 -4.60
C GLU A 459 11.71 -28.17 -3.79
N THR A 460 10.73 -28.95 -3.34
CA THR A 460 9.66 -28.44 -2.48
C THR A 460 9.69 -29.06 -1.09
N ASP A 461 9.41 -28.24 -0.08
CA ASP A 461 9.00 -28.70 1.24
C ASP A 461 7.48 -28.76 1.26
N LYS A 462 6.94 -29.98 1.20
CA LYS A 462 5.51 -30.19 0.99
C LYS A 462 4.67 -29.75 2.18
N ASN A 463 5.20 -29.94 3.39
CA ASN A 463 4.45 -29.82 4.64
C ASN A 463 5.00 -28.74 5.57
N GLY A 464 6.04 -28.00 5.16
CA GLY A 464 6.68 -27.00 6.01
C GLY A 464 7.48 -27.61 7.17
N THR A 465 8.05 -28.80 6.96
CA THR A 465 8.79 -29.57 7.98
C THR A 465 10.28 -29.71 7.66
N ASN A 466 10.78 -28.89 6.72
CA ASN A 466 12.15 -28.92 6.21
C ASN A 466 12.54 -30.26 5.55
N GLN A 467 11.56 -30.95 4.93
CA GLN A 467 11.77 -32.19 4.19
C GLN A 467 11.60 -31.93 2.69
N TRP A 468 12.69 -31.98 1.95
CA TRP A 468 12.76 -31.50 0.57
C TRP A 468 12.70 -32.64 -0.44
N THR A 469 11.82 -32.51 -1.42
CA THR A 469 11.71 -33.46 -2.54
C THR A 469 11.88 -32.72 -3.86
N THR A 470 12.66 -33.28 -4.78
CA THR A 470 12.79 -32.73 -6.13
C THR A 470 11.49 -32.88 -6.89
N ILE A 471 11.01 -31.77 -7.47
CA ILE A 471 9.81 -31.75 -8.31
C ILE A 471 10.12 -31.52 -9.79
N LYS A 472 11.22 -30.81 -10.08
CA LYS A 472 11.60 -30.45 -11.45
C LYS A 472 13.09 -30.20 -11.56
N THR A 473 13.64 -30.48 -12.72
CA THR A 473 15.00 -30.08 -13.11
C THR A 473 14.93 -29.43 -14.48
N VAL A 474 15.56 -28.26 -14.63
CA VAL A 474 15.53 -27.47 -15.86
C VAL A 474 16.94 -27.17 -16.31
N ASN A 475 17.25 -27.46 -17.57
CA ASN A 475 18.53 -27.11 -18.17
C ASN A 475 18.39 -25.79 -18.93
N ALA A 476 19.28 -24.84 -18.68
CA ALA A 476 19.33 -23.58 -19.40
C ALA A 476 20.72 -23.39 -20.04
N GLU A 477 20.70 -23.20 -21.36
CA GLU A 477 21.88 -22.89 -22.17
C GLU A 477 22.45 -21.49 -21.84
N PRO A 478 23.73 -21.23 -22.15
CA PRO A 478 24.35 -19.91 -21.94
C PRO A 478 23.54 -18.78 -22.58
N GLY A 479 23.21 -17.75 -21.80
CA GLY A 479 22.42 -16.59 -22.23
C GLY A 479 20.97 -16.90 -22.59
N LYS A 480 20.45 -18.09 -22.28
CA LYS A 480 19.07 -18.50 -22.61
C LYS A 480 18.19 -18.56 -21.38
N ALA A 481 16.94 -18.16 -21.58
CA ALA A 481 15.88 -18.26 -20.60
C ALA A 481 15.02 -19.50 -20.86
N VAL A 482 14.51 -20.07 -19.77
CA VAL A 482 13.48 -21.11 -19.78
C VAL A 482 12.32 -20.63 -18.92
N SER A 483 11.12 -20.65 -19.49
CA SER A 483 9.88 -20.43 -18.74
C SER A 483 9.33 -21.76 -18.25
N ILE A 484 8.85 -21.78 -17.01
CA ILE A 484 8.35 -22.96 -16.31
C ILE A 484 6.92 -22.68 -15.88
N VAL A 485 6.00 -23.56 -16.25
CA VAL A 485 4.67 -23.60 -15.63
C VAL A 485 4.67 -24.71 -14.60
N PHE A 486 4.19 -24.41 -13.40
CA PHE A 486 4.00 -25.42 -12.36
C PHE A 486 2.54 -25.85 -12.33
N ASP A 487 2.29 -27.14 -12.48
CA ASP A 487 0.93 -27.67 -12.47
C ASP A 487 0.35 -27.73 -11.04
N ALA A 488 -0.93 -28.09 -10.92
CA ALA A 488 -1.61 -28.17 -9.63
C ALA A 488 -1.19 -29.38 -8.76
N ALA A 489 -0.53 -30.39 -9.35
CA ALA A 489 -0.02 -31.57 -8.66
C ALA A 489 1.34 -31.30 -8.00
N GLU A 490 2.13 -30.38 -8.54
CA GLU A 490 3.40 -29.89 -7.99
C GLU A 490 3.17 -29.04 -6.72
N LYS A 491 2.88 -29.69 -5.59
CA LYS A 491 2.52 -29.00 -4.33
C LYS A 491 3.72 -28.78 -3.42
N GLY A 492 3.73 -27.65 -2.73
CA GLY A 492 4.57 -27.42 -1.56
C GLY A 492 4.27 -26.12 -0.84
N GLU A 493 4.58 -26.05 0.45
CA GLU A 493 4.58 -24.79 1.20
C GLU A 493 5.69 -23.88 0.66
N TRP A 494 6.86 -24.46 0.42
CA TRP A 494 8.05 -23.75 -0.04
C TRP A 494 8.66 -24.44 -1.25
N VAL A 495 9.32 -23.64 -2.11
CA VAL A 495 10.21 -24.10 -3.18
C VAL A 495 11.60 -23.51 -2.97
N ARG A 496 12.65 -24.28 -3.27
CA ARG A 496 14.03 -23.79 -3.33
C ARG A 496 14.70 -24.30 -4.59
N VAL A 497 15.77 -23.64 -5.01
CA VAL A 497 16.51 -24.01 -6.21
C VAL A 497 17.97 -24.24 -5.90
N THR A 498 18.54 -25.27 -6.51
CA THR A 498 19.97 -25.59 -6.46
C THR A 498 20.50 -25.64 -7.88
N SER A 499 21.54 -24.85 -8.15
CA SER A 499 22.28 -24.92 -9.41
C SER A 499 23.27 -26.09 -9.38
N SER A 500 23.44 -26.79 -10.51
CA SER A 500 24.44 -27.87 -10.64
C SER A 500 25.88 -27.36 -10.55
N GLN A 501 26.09 -26.08 -10.87
CA GLN A 501 27.39 -25.41 -10.78
C GLN A 501 27.20 -23.90 -10.57
N SER A 502 28.23 -23.21 -10.07
CA SER A 502 28.19 -21.76 -9.91
C SER A 502 27.97 -21.08 -11.27
N THR A 503 26.96 -20.21 -11.35
CA THR A 503 26.69 -19.37 -12.54
C THR A 503 26.03 -18.07 -12.11
N ILE A 504 26.02 -17.08 -13.00
CA ILE A 504 25.15 -15.91 -12.87
C ILE A 504 23.78 -16.28 -13.43
N ALA A 505 22.73 -16.12 -12.63
CA ALA A 505 21.38 -16.43 -13.08
C ALA A 505 20.32 -15.52 -12.45
N THR A 506 19.19 -15.47 -13.14
CA THR A 506 17.94 -14.92 -12.63
C THR A 506 16.93 -16.05 -12.45
N ILE A 507 16.36 -16.18 -11.25
CA ILE A 507 15.25 -17.08 -10.97
C ILE A 507 14.12 -16.31 -10.32
N HIS A 508 13.05 -16.14 -11.09
CA HIS A 508 11.91 -15.33 -10.73
C HIS A 508 10.62 -16.15 -10.75
N PHE A 509 9.74 -15.92 -9.79
CA PHE A 509 8.44 -16.54 -9.67
C PHE A 509 7.33 -15.50 -9.80
N SER A 510 6.28 -15.87 -10.49
CA SER A 510 5.07 -15.05 -10.63
C SER A 510 3.85 -15.91 -10.38
N TYR A 511 2.94 -15.42 -9.55
CA TYR A 511 1.75 -16.14 -9.12
C TYR A 511 0.50 -15.30 -9.30
N THR A 512 -0.62 -15.96 -9.61
CA THR A 512 -1.92 -15.29 -9.68
C THR A 512 -3.08 -16.25 -9.36
N ASP A 513 -4.19 -15.68 -8.92
CA ASP A 513 -5.48 -16.34 -8.79
C ASP A 513 -6.52 -15.54 -9.57
N THR A 514 -6.93 -16.08 -10.72
CA THR A 514 -7.89 -15.44 -11.62
C THR A 514 -9.29 -15.39 -11.02
N GLY A 515 -9.59 -16.18 -9.98
CA GLY A 515 -10.87 -16.17 -9.28
C GLY A 515 -11.18 -14.87 -8.53
N ARG A 516 -10.18 -14.02 -8.31
CA ARG A 516 -10.32 -12.74 -7.60
C ARG A 516 -10.64 -11.54 -8.49
N PHE A 517 -10.67 -11.73 -9.82
CA PHE A 517 -10.94 -10.63 -10.74
C PHE A 517 -12.44 -10.32 -10.83
N THR A 518 -12.81 -9.14 -10.34
CA THR A 518 -14.17 -8.60 -10.48
C THR A 518 -14.45 -8.26 -11.94
N LYS A 519 -15.53 -8.77 -12.54
CA LYS A 519 -15.82 -8.52 -13.97
C LYS A 519 -16.67 -7.28 -14.23
N ALA A 520 -17.55 -6.92 -13.30
CA ALA A 520 -18.51 -5.84 -13.47
C ALA A 520 -18.26 -4.73 -12.46
N ALA A 521 -18.49 -3.48 -12.87
CA ALA A 521 -18.46 -2.34 -11.97
C ALA A 521 -19.59 -2.44 -10.94
N ASP A 522 -19.25 -2.16 -9.68
CA ASP A 522 -20.23 -2.08 -8.59
C ASP A 522 -21.16 -0.86 -8.77
N PRO A 523 -22.48 -0.99 -8.50
CA PRO A 523 -23.43 0.11 -8.57
C PRO A 523 -23.08 1.35 -7.75
N MET A 524 -22.14 1.27 -6.80
CA MET A 524 -21.67 2.43 -6.02
C MET A 524 -21.08 3.56 -6.87
N PHE A 525 -20.68 3.27 -8.11
CA PHE A 525 -20.17 4.27 -9.07
C PHE A 525 -21.28 4.87 -9.95
N ASN A 526 -22.53 4.41 -9.84
CA ASN A 526 -23.65 4.97 -10.58
C ASN A 526 -23.84 6.44 -10.23
N GLY A 527 -23.84 7.30 -11.25
CA GLY A 527 -23.93 8.75 -11.13
C GLY A 527 -22.66 9.48 -11.54
N ILE A 528 -21.51 8.79 -11.60
CA ILE A 528 -20.35 9.28 -12.36
C ILE A 528 -20.70 9.30 -13.85
N ALA A 529 -20.29 10.35 -14.56
CA ALA A 529 -20.57 10.54 -15.96
C ALA A 529 -19.95 9.43 -16.81
N ALA A 530 -20.71 8.90 -17.75
CA ALA A 530 -20.18 7.98 -18.73
C ALA A 530 -19.21 8.70 -19.66
N LEU A 531 -18.28 7.96 -20.25
CA LEU A 531 -17.33 8.48 -21.24
C LEU A 531 -18.04 9.15 -22.43
N SER A 532 -19.22 8.65 -22.81
CA SER A 532 -20.04 9.21 -23.88
C SER A 532 -20.76 10.51 -23.50
N SER A 533 -20.76 10.91 -22.23
CA SER A 533 -21.46 12.11 -21.79
C SER A 533 -20.75 13.37 -22.31
N THR A 534 -21.55 14.26 -22.90
CA THR A 534 -21.14 15.61 -23.36
C THR A 534 -21.39 16.68 -22.31
N ASP A 535 -22.36 16.44 -21.41
CA ASP A 535 -22.84 17.39 -20.41
C ASP A 535 -22.83 16.78 -19.01
N TYR A 536 -21.98 17.29 -18.12
CA TYR A 536 -21.84 16.78 -16.76
C TYR A 536 -21.23 17.83 -15.82
N SER A 537 -21.44 17.63 -14.52
CA SER A 537 -20.80 18.42 -13.47
C SER A 537 -19.33 18.03 -13.32
N ALA A 538 -18.47 19.01 -13.14
CA ALA A 538 -17.03 18.83 -13.03
C ALA A 538 -16.45 19.84 -12.05
N GLY A 539 -15.18 19.68 -11.70
CA GLY A 539 -14.48 20.69 -10.92
C GLY A 539 -13.10 20.26 -10.49
N LEU A 540 -12.27 21.26 -10.18
CA LEU A 540 -10.90 21.07 -9.71
C LEU A 540 -10.87 21.07 -8.19
N MET A 541 -10.07 20.18 -7.59
CA MET A 541 -10.09 19.92 -6.15
C MET A 541 -8.75 20.20 -5.46
N TYR A 542 -8.81 20.85 -4.28
CA TYR A 542 -7.65 21.16 -3.45
C TYR A 542 -7.97 20.95 -1.97
N GLY A 543 -7.21 20.10 -1.28
CA GLY A 543 -7.27 19.98 0.18
C GLY A 543 -6.74 21.27 0.80
N LEU A 544 -7.57 21.98 1.56
CA LEU A 544 -7.25 23.33 2.00
C LEU A 544 -6.24 23.35 3.15
N GLY A 545 -5.29 24.29 3.09
CA GLY A 545 -4.34 24.57 4.16
C GLY A 545 -4.89 25.47 5.29
N ASP A 546 -3.97 26.05 6.06
CA ASP A 546 -4.25 27.02 7.13
C ASP A 546 -5.28 26.54 8.16
N ASN A 547 -5.24 25.24 8.47
CA ASN A 547 -6.14 24.59 9.43
C ASN A 547 -7.64 24.68 9.07
N ARG A 548 -7.98 24.98 7.80
CA ARG A 548 -9.37 24.99 7.30
C ARG A 548 -9.98 23.59 7.28
N ARG A 549 -9.16 22.56 7.03
CA ARG A 549 -9.55 21.13 7.03
C ARG A 549 -10.77 20.82 6.13
N GLY A 550 -10.92 21.60 5.05
CA GLY A 550 -11.94 21.43 4.02
C GLY A 550 -11.32 20.99 2.69
N LEU A 551 -12.15 20.50 1.77
CA LEU A 551 -11.75 20.30 0.37
C LEU A 551 -12.38 21.42 -0.46
N GLY A 552 -11.53 22.31 -0.99
CA GLY A 552 -11.94 23.32 -1.94
C GLY A 552 -12.27 22.69 -3.29
N LEU A 553 -13.39 23.11 -3.87
CA LEU A 553 -13.88 22.65 -5.16
C LEU A 553 -14.21 23.88 -6.02
N LEU A 554 -13.44 24.06 -7.11
CA LEU A 554 -13.79 24.98 -8.18
C LEU A 554 -14.77 24.27 -9.11
N ALA A 555 -16.06 24.36 -8.78
CA ALA A 555 -17.12 23.62 -9.45
C ALA A 555 -17.52 24.28 -10.78
N GLY A 556 -17.94 23.46 -11.73
CA GLY A 556 -18.39 23.89 -13.04
C GLY A 556 -19.15 22.80 -13.79
N LYS A 557 -19.37 23.06 -15.08
CA LYS A 557 -19.99 22.11 -16.00
C LYS A 557 -19.12 21.94 -17.22
N VAL A 558 -18.93 20.70 -17.64
CA VAL A 558 -18.46 20.40 -18.99
C VAL A 558 -19.68 20.36 -19.90
N SER A 559 -19.65 21.13 -20.98
CA SER A 559 -20.64 21.09 -22.06
C SER A 559 -19.91 21.16 -23.40
N ASN A 560 -20.21 20.22 -24.31
CA ASN A 560 -19.57 20.12 -25.62
C ASN A 560 -18.03 20.20 -25.56
N GLY A 561 -17.43 19.44 -24.62
CA GLY A 561 -15.98 19.35 -24.45
C GLY A 561 -15.32 20.56 -23.76
N LYS A 562 -16.10 21.53 -23.26
CA LYS A 562 -15.57 22.74 -22.61
C LYS A 562 -16.04 22.85 -21.17
N PHE A 563 -15.10 23.05 -20.26
CA PHE A 563 -15.39 23.36 -18.86
C PHE A 563 -15.78 24.84 -18.69
N SER A 564 -16.86 25.08 -17.94
CA SER A 564 -17.33 26.41 -17.55
C SER A 564 -17.54 26.47 -16.03
N GLU A 565 -16.86 27.40 -15.38
CA GLU A 565 -16.91 27.57 -13.93
C GLU A 565 -18.30 28.06 -13.47
N SER A 566 -18.82 27.46 -12.40
CA SER A 566 -20.12 27.80 -11.78
C SER A 566 -19.99 28.40 -10.37
N GLY A 567 -18.83 28.22 -9.72
CA GLY A 567 -18.50 28.85 -8.44
C GLY A 567 -17.56 28.01 -7.58
N TYR A 568 -17.16 28.57 -6.44
CA TYR A 568 -16.29 27.93 -5.47
C TYR A 568 -17.09 27.36 -4.28
N TYR A 569 -16.76 26.14 -3.89
CA TYR A 569 -17.40 25.39 -2.81
C TYR A 569 -16.36 24.74 -1.91
N GLU A 570 -16.77 24.42 -0.68
CA GLU A 570 -15.96 23.68 0.27
C GLU A 570 -16.74 22.49 0.81
N LEU A 571 -16.15 21.30 0.72
CA LEU A 571 -16.64 20.10 1.38
C LEU A 571 -16.09 20.08 2.81
N ASN A 572 -17.00 19.98 3.78
CA ASN A 572 -16.66 19.98 5.21
C ASN A 572 -16.65 18.55 5.82
N ALA A 573 -16.29 18.44 7.10
CA ALA A 573 -16.22 17.17 7.83
C ALA A 573 -17.58 16.44 7.98
N ALA A 574 -18.69 17.17 7.87
CA ALA A 574 -20.04 16.64 7.87
C ALA A 574 -20.48 16.17 6.47
N MET A 575 -19.57 16.16 5.49
CA MET A 575 -19.82 15.83 4.09
C MET A 575 -20.90 16.72 3.46
N GLN A 576 -20.89 18.01 3.81
CA GLN A 576 -21.74 19.03 3.19
C GLN A 576 -20.90 19.90 2.27
N LEU A 577 -21.41 20.14 1.06
CA LEU A 577 -20.74 20.94 0.04
C LEU A 577 -21.33 22.35 0.03
N GLU A 578 -20.61 23.29 0.64
CA GLU A 578 -21.08 24.65 0.90
C GLU A 578 -20.49 25.63 -0.10
N LYS A 579 -21.33 26.51 -0.65
CA LYS A 579 -20.86 27.60 -1.52
C LYS A 579 -20.10 28.64 -0.71
N LYS A 580 -18.97 29.14 -1.23
CA LYS A 580 -18.13 30.16 -0.59
C LYS A 580 -17.79 31.29 -1.57
N ASN A 581 -17.61 32.49 -1.02
CA ASN A 581 -17.12 33.66 -1.76
C ASN A 581 -15.67 33.92 -1.36
N ASP A 582 -14.73 33.19 -1.97
CA ASP A 582 -13.29 33.30 -1.71
C ASP A 582 -12.54 33.29 -3.06
N THR A 583 -12.38 34.48 -3.64
CA THR A 583 -11.77 34.65 -4.96
C THR A 583 -10.30 34.27 -4.99
N LYS A 584 -9.59 34.44 -3.87
CA LYS A 584 -8.17 34.08 -3.75
C LYS A 584 -7.99 32.58 -3.84
N THR A 585 -8.74 31.81 -3.05
CA THR A 585 -8.67 30.33 -3.10
C THR A 585 -9.18 29.81 -4.45
N ALA A 586 -10.26 30.37 -4.99
CA ALA A 586 -10.76 29.99 -6.31
C ALA A 586 -9.71 30.19 -7.42
N SER A 587 -9.01 31.33 -7.44
CA SER A 587 -7.93 31.60 -8.40
C SER A 587 -6.72 30.70 -8.20
N PHE A 588 -6.33 30.43 -6.95
CA PHE A 588 -5.27 29.48 -6.66
C PHE A 588 -5.59 28.08 -7.21
N ILE A 589 -6.81 27.57 -7.00
CA ILE A 589 -7.24 26.28 -7.55
C ILE A 589 -7.23 26.31 -9.07
N ARG A 590 -7.74 27.38 -9.68
CA ARG A 590 -7.80 27.54 -11.14
C ARG A 590 -6.42 27.46 -11.79
N GLU A 591 -5.40 28.04 -11.16
CA GLU A 591 -4.04 28.10 -11.70
C GLU A 591 -3.23 26.86 -11.36
N LYS A 592 -3.21 26.45 -10.08
CA LYS A 592 -2.32 25.39 -9.59
C LYS A 592 -2.88 23.99 -9.76
N PHE A 593 -4.20 23.84 -9.89
CA PHE A 593 -4.85 22.53 -10.01
C PHE A 593 -5.43 22.30 -11.40
N ALA A 594 -5.11 23.15 -12.38
CA ALA A 594 -5.47 22.91 -13.78
C ALA A 594 -5.02 21.51 -14.22
N ILE A 595 -5.83 20.87 -15.06
CA ILE A 595 -5.45 19.58 -15.66
C ILE A 595 -4.32 19.85 -16.67
N PRO A 596 -3.16 19.19 -16.54
CA PRO A 596 -2.02 19.49 -17.37
C PRO A 596 -2.20 19.01 -18.80
N THR A 597 -1.60 19.72 -19.75
CA THR A 597 -1.66 19.42 -21.19
C THR A 597 -0.48 18.56 -21.62
N ASN A 598 -0.68 17.68 -22.60
CA ASN A 598 0.38 16.94 -23.29
C ASN A 598 1.37 16.18 -22.38
N VAL A 599 0.89 15.68 -21.23
CA VAL A 599 1.73 14.91 -20.28
C VAL A 599 1.90 13.44 -20.67
N VAL A 600 1.13 12.98 -21.65
CA VAL A 600 1.22 11.64 -22.26
C VAL A 600 1.03 11.76 -23.77
N THR A 601 1.59 10.81 -24.52
CA THR A 601 1.37 10.72 -25.97
C THR A 601 0.45 9.53 -26.26
N ILE A 602 -0.67 9.77 -26.94
CA ILE A 602 -1.57 8.70 -27.37
C ILE A 602 -1.37 8.49 -28.86
N ASP A 603 -0.90 7.31 -29.25
CA ASP A 603 -0.82 6.90 -30.65
C ASP A 603 -1.87 5.84 -30.98
N GLU A 604 -1.85 5.35 -32.23
CA GLU A 604 -2.87 4.43 -32.73
C GLU A 604 -2.88 3.06 -32.03
N SER A 605 -1.84 2.70 -31.27
CA SER A 605 -1.68 1.38 -30.67
C SER A 605 -1.40 1.40 -29.17
N SER A 606 -1.10 2.55 -28.56
CA SER A 606 -0.78 2.62 -27.14
C SER A 606 -0.80 4.04 -26.59
N VAL A 607 -0.82 4.13 -25.26
CA VAL A 607 -0.38 5.33 -24.56
C VAL A 607 1.13 5.21 -24.33
N LEU A 608 1.90 6.12 -24.92
CA LEU A 608 3.33 6.25 -24.71
C LEU A 608 3.61 7.22 -23.55
N ILE A 609 4.33 6.72 -22.56
CA ILE A 609 4.89 7.48 -21.45
C ILE A 609 6.39 7.60 -21.67
N VAL A 610 6.91 8.82 -21.50
CA VAL A 610 8.36 9.08 -21.39
C VAL A 610 8.61 9.58 -19.98
N ASP A 611 9.25 8.75 -19.16
CA ASP A 611 9.48 9.08 -17.76
C ASP A 611 10.61 10.10 -17.56
N ASP A 612 10.90 10.46 -16.31
CA ASP A 612 11.89 11.47 -15.99
C ASP A 612 13.33 11.02 -16.26
N LEU A 613 13.57 9.71 -16.28
CA LEU A 613 14.81 9.07 -16.72
C LEU A 613 14.87 8.86 -18.25
N LYS A 614 13.90 9.40 -19.00
CA LYS A 614 13.79 9.28 -20.47
C LYS A 614 13.55 7.86 -20.97
N ARG A 615 13.14 6.94 -20.10
CA ARG A 615 12.70 5.60 -20.49
C ARG A 615 11.31 5.70 -21.09
N ARG A 616 11.02 4.79 -22.02
CA ARG A 616 9.79 4.77 -22.81
C ARG A 616 8.96 3.56 -22.38
N TRP A 617 7.69 3.79 -22.04
CA TRP A 617 6.77 2.76 -21.56
C TRP A 617 5.47 2.86 -22.32
N ARG A 618 4.94 1.74 -22.81
CA ARG A 618 3.69 1.71 -23.56
C ARG A 618 2.60 1.00 -22.77
N LEU A 619 1.47 1.69 -22.59
CA LEU A 619 0.31 1.18 -21.87
C LEU A 619 -0.83 0.86 -22.85
N PRO A 620 -1.75 -0.06 -22.48
CA PRO A 620 -2.86 -0.45 -23.35
C PRO A 620 -3.88 0.67 -23.53
N LEU A 621 -4.49 0.71 -24.71
CA LEU A 621 -5.62 1.58 -25.00
C LEU A 621 -6.91 0.92 -24.49
N GLY A 622 -7.72 1.69 -23.75
CA GLY A 622 -9.15 1.39 -23.60
C GLY A 622 -9.95 1.94 -24.78
N ASN A 623 -11.11 2.53 -24.49
CA ASN A 623 -12.00 3.10 -25.50
C ASN A 623 -11.35 4.31 -26.21
N ALA A 624 -11.47 4.39 -27.54
CA ALA A 624 -10.90 5.48 -28.35
C ALA A 624 -11.46 6.87 -27.98
N ALA A 625 -12.67 6.95 -27.41
CA ALA A 625 -13.25 8.22 -26.96
C ALA A 625 -12.45 8.89 -25.82
N PHE A 626 -11.58 8.14 -25.12
CA PHE A 626 -10.66 8.72 -24.13
C PHE A 626 -9.59 9.62 -24.77
N THR A 627 -9.21 9.39 -26.03
CA THR A 627 -8.18 10.18 -26.71
C THR A 627 -8.60 11.64 -26.82
N GLY A 628 -9.82 11.90 -27.31
CA GLY A 628 -10.34 13.26 -27.44
C GLY A 628 -10.42 13.98 -26.09
N LYS A 629 -11.02 13.33 -25.08
CA LYS A 629 -11.16 13.94 -23.74
C LYS A 629 -9.81 14.20 -23.04
N THR A 630 -8.83 13.31 -23.21
CA THR A 630 -7.48 13.53 -22.69
C THR A 630 -6.84 14.75 -23.34
N ASN A 631 -6.90 14.85 -24.67
CA ASN A 631 -6.31 15.97 -25.42
C ASN A 631 -7.03 17.31 -25.18
N GLU A 632 -8.31 17.27 -24.79
CA GLU A 632 -9.10 18.42 -24.36
C GLU A 632 -8.88 18.81 -22.89
N ASN A 633 -7.99 18.12 -22.16
CA ASN A 633 -7.70 18.30 -20.73
C ASN A 633 -8.94 18.13 -19.83
N LEU A 634 -9.80 17.16 -20.17
CA LEU A 634 -11.02 16.87 -19.42
C LEU A 634 -10.86 15.71 -18.43
N LEU A 635 -9.66 15.12 -18.33
CA LEU A 635 -9.36 13.96 -17.50
C LEU A 635 -8.00 14.17 -16.82
N ARG A 636 -7.95 14.20 -15.49
CA ARG A 636 -6.67 14.21 -14.78
C ARG A 636 -5.94 12.89 -15.00
N VAL A 637 -4.65 12.99 -15.36
CA VAL A 637 -3.81 11.82 -15.65
C VAL A 637 -3.18 11.22 -14.40
N ALA A 638 -2.65 12.02 -13.48
CA ALA A 638 -2.00 11.50 -12.28
C ALA A 638 -2.16 12.45 -11.09
N ARG A 639 -2.22 11.88 -9.89
CA ARG A 639 -2.19 12.62 -8.61
C ARG A 639 -1.77 11.71 -7.48
N GLU A 640 -1.09 12.26 -6.48
CA GLU A 640 -0.94 11.63 -5.18
C GLU A 640 -2.28 11.66 -4.42
N VAL A 641 -2.79 10.47 -4.06
CA VAL A 641 -4.07 10.31 -3.34
C VAL A 641 -3.94 9.50 -2.05
N ALA A 642 -2.75 9.00 -1.79
CA ALA A 642 -2.28 8.49 -0.52
C ALA A 642 -0.80 8.89 -0.42
N THR A 643 -0.30 9.13 0.79
CA THR A 643 1.08 9.61 1.00
C THR A 643 2.08 8.77 0.20
N GLU A 644 2.92 9.43 -0.60
CA GLU A 644 3.97 8.84 -1.45
C GLU A 644 3.51 7.82 -2.50
N ARG A 645 2.19 7.75 -2.79
CA ARG A 645 1.62 6.84 -3.82
C ARG A 645 0.77 7.61 -4.82
N ASP A 646 1.25 7.59 -6.07
CA ASP A 646 0.49 8.16 -7.19
C ASP A 646 -0.57 7.18 -7.69
N LEU A 647 -1.76 7.72 -7.95
CA LEU A 647 -2.80 7.10 -8.74
C LEU A 647 -2.78 7.74 -10.13
N MET A 648 -2.60 6.92 -11.15
CA MET A 648 -2.66 7.36 -12.54
C MET A 648 -3.97 6.87 -13.18
N ASN A 649 -4.66 7.71 -13.93
CA ASN A 649 -5.79 7.35 -14.78
C ASN A 649 -5.49 7.72 -16.23
N VAL A 650 -5.38 6.72 -17.11
CA VAL A 650 -5.20 7.00 -18.54
C VAL A 650 -5.89 5.96 -19.39
N HIS A 651 -6.55 6.44 -20.46
CA HIS A 651 -7.30 5.62 -21.41
C HIS A 651 -8.34 4.67 -20.77
N GLY A 652 -8.89 5.07 -19.61
CA GLY A 652 -9.92 4.31 -18.91
C GLY A 652 -9.40 3.22 -17.99
N THR A 653 -8.16 3.32 -17.51
CA THR A 653 -7.61 2.41 -16.50
C THR A 653 -6.95 3.22 -15.40
N PHE A 654 -7.29 2.89 -14.16
CA PHE A 654 -6.54 3.34 -12.98
C PHE A 654 -5.32 2.43 -12.77
N TYR A 655 -4.18 3.03 -12.46
CA TYR A 655 -2.92 2.37 -12.18
C TYR A 655 -2.35 2.84 -10.84
N GLU A 656 -1.85 1.90 -10.05
CA GLU A 656 -0.93 2.19 -8.96
C GLU A 656 0.44 2.51 -9.57
N LEU A 657 0.96 3.69 -9.24
CA LEU A 657 2.22 4.19 -9.76
C LEU A 657 3.20 4.44 -8.60
N PRO A 658 4.23 3.59 -8.45
CA PRO A 658 5.30 3.83 -7.49
C PRO A 658 6.00 5.18 -7.68
N ALA A 659 6.55 5.73 -6.61
CA ALA A 659 7.41 6.90 -6.65
C ALA A 659 8.69 6.63 -7.48
N GLU A 660 9.32 7.68 -8.01
CA GLU A 660 10.49 7.56 -8.90
C GLU A 660 11.70 6.89 -8.21
N ASN A 661 11.87 7.12 -6.90
CA ASN A 661 12.86 6.45 -6.05
C ASN A 661 12.57 4.96 -5.77
N ALA A 662 11.37 4.48 -6.12
CA ALA A 662 10.96 3.08 -6.15
C ALA A 662 10.76 2.58 -7.60
N ASP A 663 11.55 3.16 -8.53
CA ASP A 663 11.66 2.82 -9.95
C ASP A 663 10.47 3.22 -10.83
N GLY A 664 9.45 3.86 -10.24
CA GLY A 664 8.41 4.58 -10.97
C GLY A 664 7.65 3.71 -11.97
N PHE A 665 7.59 4.18 -13.23
CA PHE A 665 6.84 3.52 -14.30
C PHE A 665 7.27 2.09 -14.58
N ALA A 666 8.53 1.73 -14.33
CA ALA A 666 9.01 0.35 -14.48
C ALA A 666 8.23 -0.66 -13.63
N LYS A 667 7.59 -0.18 -12.56
CA LYS A 667 6.85 -0.97 -11.56
C LYS A 667 5.35 -0.65 -11.52
N ILE A 668 4.83 0.07 -12.52
CA ILE A 668 3.39 0.38 -12.63
C ILE A 668 2.52 -0.88 -12.64
N ARG A 669 1.35 -0.80 -12.02
CA ARG A 669 0.38 -1.90 -11.94
C ARG A 669 -1.04 -1.40 -12.25
N PRO A 670 -1.79 -2.00 -13.19
CA PRO A 670 -3.19 -1.65 -13.39
C PRO A 670 -4.04 -2.15 -12.23
N VAL A 671 -4.98 -1.32 -11.79
CA VAL A 671 -5.94 -1.58 -10.71
C VAL A 671 -7.27 -2.03 -11.29
N SER A 672 -7.86 -1.19 -12.14
CA SER A 672 -9.19 -1.43 -12.72
C SER A 672 -9.39 -0.60 -13.98
N SER A 673 -10.22 -1.12 -14.89
CA SER A 673 -10.64 -0.40 -16.10
C SER A 673 -12.09 0.04 -16.00
N HIS A 674 -12.40 1.19 -16.60
CA HIS A 674 -13.70 1.84 -16.53
C HIS A 674 -14.09 2.56 -17.82
N GLN A 675 -15.38 2.90 -17.94
CA GLN A 675 -15.93 3.70 -19.04
C GLN A 675 -16.49 5.04 -18.53
N MET A 676 -15.90 5.59 -17.47
CA MET A 676 -16.30 6.84 -16.83
C MET A 676 -15.46 8.04 -17.29
N GLY A 677 -16.07 9.23 -17.32
CA GLY A 677 -15.41 10.52 -17.54
C GLY A 677 -14.98 11.19 -16.23
N VAL A 678 -14.06 10.56 -15.50
CA VAL A 678 -13.52 11.11 -14.24
C VAL A 678 -12.71 12.37 -14.54
N TYR A 679 -13.23 13.54 -14.15
CA TYR A 679 -12.64 14.83 -14.49
C TYR A 679 -11.42 15.14 -13.63
N ASP A 680 -11.58 15.10 -12.30
CA ASP A 680 -10.53 15.27 -11.30
C ASP A 680 -10.74 14.25 -10.17
N PHE A 681 -9.69 13.92 -9.43
CA PHE A 681 -9.71 13.11 -8.22
C PHE A 681 -8.74 13.66 -7.18
N ALA A 682 -9.02 13.46 -5.89
CA ALA A 682 -8.21 13.96 -4.76
C ALA A 682 -8.37 13.08 -3.51
N SER A 683 -7.44 13.18 -2.57
CA SER A 683 -7.63 12.66 -1.21
C SER A 683 -8.30 13.72 -0.32
N TYR A 684 -9.22 13.28 0.54
CA TYR A 684 -9.83 14.12 1.58
C TYR A 684 -10.27 13.27 2.77
N ARG A 685 -9.70 13.51 3.96
CA ARG A 685 -10.13 12.85 5.22
C ARG A 685 -10.15 11.32 5.12
N GLY A 686 -9.18 10.73 4.44
CA GLY A 686 -9.07 9.29 4.20
C GLY A 686 -9.96 8.73 3.08
N LEU A 687 -10.67 9.60 2.35
CA LEU A 687 -11.48 9.25 1.19
C LEU A 687 -10.78 9.64 -0.12
N LEU A 688 -10.98 8.84 -1.16
CA LEU A 688 -10.84 9.24 -2.56
C LEU A 688 -12.11 10.00 -2.97
N VAL A 689 -11.95 11.22 -3.45
CA VAL A 689 -13.04 12.06 -3.97
C VAL A 689 -12.85 12.25 -5.46
N MET A 690 -13.91 12.13 -6.26
CA MET A 690 -13.90 12.26 -7.72
C MET A 690 -14.95 13.28 -8.22
N THR A 691 -14.62 13.99 -9.30
CA THR A 691 -15.56 14.84 -10.06
C THR A 691 -15.80 14.29 -11.46
N GLY A 692 -16.81 14.82 -12.16
CA GLY A 692 -17.30 14.24 -13.41
C GLY A 692 -18.60 13.46 -13.20
N LEU A 693 -19.64 14.09 -12.63
CA LEU A 693 -20.91 13.42 -12.29
C LEU A 693 -22.03 13.87 -13.23
N ASN A 694 -22.94 12.95 -13.58
CA ASN A 694 -24.13 13.28 -14.34
C ASN A 694 -24.93 14.39 -13.67
N SER A 695 -25.51 15.30 -14.45
CA SER A 695 -26.26 16.44 -13.91
C SER A 695 -27.49 16.01 -13.08
N ASP A 696 -28.09 14.87 -13.43
CA ASP A 696 -29.24 14.24 -12.77
C ASP A 696 -28.86 13.24 -11.66
N ALA A 697 -27.55 13.06 -11.39
CA ALA A 697 -27.09 12.19 -10.32
C ALA A 697 -27.75 12.56 -8.98
N LYS A 698 -28.29 11.55 -8.29
CA LYS A 698 -28.99 11.74 -7.01
C LYS A 698 -27.99 11.70 -5.87
N ALA A 699 -28.19 12.56 -4.86
CA ALA A 699 -27.42 12.48 -3.64
C ALA A 699 -27.66 11.13 -2.94
N GLY A 700 -26.63 10.59 -2.30
CA GLY A 700 -26.66 9.29 -1.65
C GLY A 700 -25.41 9.08 -0.81
N GLU A 701 -25.12 7.83 -0.43
CA GLU A 701 -23.94 7.50 0.38
C GLU A 701 -22.63 7.98 -0.27
N HIS A 702 -22.48 7.74 -1.56
CA HIS A 702 -21.26 8.10 -2.30
C HIS A 702 -21.35 9.41 -3.08
N ILE A 703 -22.53 10.04 -3.21
CA ILE A 703 -22.70 11.26 -4.00
C ILE A 703 -23.16 12.40 -3.10
N ILE A 704 -22.29 13.40 -3.00
CA ILE A 704 -22.53 14.63 -2.25
C ILE A 704 -22.86 15.74 -3.22
N LYS A 705 -23.94 16.49 -2.96
CA LYS A 705 -24.37 17.66 -3.77
C LYS A 705 -24.49 18.90 -2.91
N SER A 706 -24.20 20.06 -3.50
CA SER A 706 -24.49 21.35 -2.88
C SER A 706 -26.01 21.60 -2.84
N ALA A 707 -26.46 22.43 -1.89
CA ALA A 707 -27.88 22.77 -1.74
C ALA A 707 -28.47 23.45 -2.99
N ASP A 708 -27.66 24.19 -3.75
CA ASP A 708 -28.07 24.84 -5.01
C ASP A 708 -27.94 23.92 -6.24
N GLY A 709 -27.47 22.68 -6.06
CA GLY A 709 -27.32 21.68 -7.12
C GLY A 709 -26.23 21.99 -8.15
N LYS A 710 -25.40 23.02 -7.94
CA LYS A 710 -24.36 23.44 -8.88
C LYS A 710 -23.01 22.77 -8.69
N ALA A 711 -22.82 22.05 -7.59
CA ALA A 711 -21.60 21.30 -7.32
C ALA A 711 -21.94 19.90 -6.82
N SER A 712 -21.14 18.92 -7.24
CA SER A 712 -21.27 17.55 -6.78
C SER A 712 -19.96 16.78 -6.89
N VAL A 713 -19.78 15.83 -5.98
CA VAL A 713 -18.62 14.94 -5.94
C VAL A 713 -19.06 13.52 -5.61
N TRP A 714 -18.28 12.55 -6.08
CA TRP A 714 -18.33 11.17 -5.61
C TRP A 714 -17.27 10.97 -4.52
N ALA A 715 -17.56 10.17 -3.49
CA ALA A 715 -16.61 9.85 -2.41
C ALA A 715 -16.64 8.36 -2.04
N GLY A 716 -15.45 7.80 -1.79
CA GLY A 716 -15.23 6.43 -1.33
C GLY A 716 -13.79 6.26 -0.84
N THR A 717 -13.31 5.03 -0.72
CA THR A 717 -11.88 4.75 -0.44
C THR A 717 -11.13 4.44 -1.73
N ILE A 718 -9.81 4.63 -1.76
CA ILE A 718 -8.99 4.22 -2.92
C ILE A 718 -9.14 2.72 -3.23
N ASP A 719 -9.34 1.89 -2.22
CA ASP A 719 -9.59 0.45 -2.38
C ASP A 719 -10.97 0.12 -2.97
N ASP A 720 -11.90 1.07 -3.07
CA ASP A 720 -13.12 0.84 -3.84
C ASP A 720 -12.85 0.74 -5.35
N LEU A 721 -11.70 1.22 -5.84
CA LEU A 721 -11.33 1.13 -7.25
C LEU A 721 -11.25 -0.33 -7.75
N TRP A 722 -10.99 -1.31 -6.87
CA TRP A 722 -11.03 -2.73 -7.20
C TRP A 722 -12.42 -3.21 -7.65
N LYS A 723 -13.47 -2.47 -7.31
CA LYS A 723 -14.86 -2.77 -7.65
C LYS A 723 -15.30 -2.16 -8.98
N LEU A 724 -14.45 -1.42 -9.70
CA LEU A 724 -14.77 -0.91 -11.04
C LEU A 724 -14.76 -2.00 -12.13
N GLY A 725 -14.17 -3.14 -11.80
CA GLY A 725 -13.94 -4.23 -12.74
C GLY A 725 -12.46 -4.44 -13.01
N LYS A 726 -12.13 -5.58 -13.60
CA LYS A 726 -10.77 -5.98 -13.89
C LYS A 726 -10.12 -5.09 -14.96
N PRO A 727 -8.79 -5.00 -14.96
CA PRO A 727 -8.05 -4.41 -16.07
C PRO A 727 -8.37 -5.09 -17.40
N VAL A 728 -8.69 -4.29 -18.41
CA VAL A 728 -8.87 -4.70 -19.82
C VAL A 728 -8.25 -3.65 -20.75
N GLY A 729 -8.05 -3.99 -22.02
CA GLY A 729 -7.47 -3.07 -22.97
C GLY A 729 -6.91 -3.78 -24.20
N GLN A 730 -6.33 -3.01 -25.11
CA GLN A 730 -5.75 -3.55 -26.33
C GLN A 730 -4.66 -2.64 -26.88
N GLY A 731 -3.94 -3.13 -27.88
CA GLY A 731 -2.91 -2.38 -28.58
C GLY A 731 -1.56 -3.06 -28.51
N GLY A 732 -0.48 -2.33 -28.74
CA GLY A 732 0.85 -2.89 -28.67
C GLY A 732 1.92 -1.89 -29.07
N PRO A 733 3.19 -2.30 -29.06
CA PRO A 733 4.28 -1.38 -29.34
C PRO A 733 4.45 -1.05 -30.83
N TRP A 734 3.84 -1.83 -31.73
CA TRP A 734 3.83 -1.57 -33.17
C TRP A 734 2.43 -1.73 -33.77
N LYS A 735 2.03 -0.74 -34.55
CA LYS A 735 0.93 -0.84 -35.52
C LYS A 735 1.41 -0.21 -36.81
N ASP A 736 1.53 -1.02 -37.84
CA ASP A 736 2.01 -0.61 -39.16
C ASP A 736 3.31 0.23 -39.05
N SER A 737 4.19 -0.18 -38.14
CA SER A 737 5.38 0.58 -37.76
C SER A 737 6.60 0.09 -38.54
N GLN A 738 7.48 1.01 -38.93
CA GLN A 738 8.78 0.64 -39.52
C GLN A 738 9.66 0.03 -38.43
N VAL A 739 10.04 -1.24 -38.62
CA VAL A 739 10.90 -1.98 -37.70
C VAL A 739 12.23 -2.27 -38.36
N LYS A 740 13.30 -2.18 -37.57
CA LYS A 740 14.64 -2.58 -37.99
C LYS A 740 14.94 -3.98 -37.47
N LYS A 741 15.65 -4.76 -38.28
CA LYS A 741 16.13 -6.09 -37.97
C LYS A 741 16.81 -6.10 -36.60
N ASP A 742 16.37 -7.03 -35.76
CA ASP A 742 16.89 -7.33 -34.43
C ASP A 742 16.86 -6.18 -33.42
N VAL A 743 16.20 -5.06 -33.75
CA VAL A 743 15.96 -3.95 -32.81
C VAL A 743 14.64 -4.20 -32.07
N ALA A 744 14.72 -4.29 -30.75
CA ALA A 744 13.55 -4.49 -29.91
C ALA A 744 12.66 -3.25 -29.85
N SER A 745 11.35 -3.47 -29.74
CA SER A 745 10.34 -2.45 -29.51
C SER A 745 10.49 -1.79 -28.13
N ASP A 746 9.80 -0.66 -27.92
CA ASP A 746 9.55 -0.16 -26.57
C ASP A 746 8.83 -1.25 -25.72
N PRO A 747 9.05 -1.30 -24.41
CA PRO A 747 8.29 -2.14 -23.48
C PRO A 747 6.79 -1.84 -23.52
N TYR A 748 5.97 -2.88 -23.58
CA TYR A 748 4.51 -2.81 -23.50
C TYR A 748 4.00 -3.56 -22.27
N LEU A 749 3.08 -2.96 -21.52
CA LEU A 749 2.57 -3.55 -20.29
C LEU A 749 1.72 -4.78 -20.60
N ILE A 750 2.09 -5.93 -20.01
CA ILE A 750 1.39 -7.22 -20.17
C ILE A 750 0.96 -7.83 -18.83
N GLY A 751 1.55 -7.39 -17.73
CA GLY A 751 1.26 -7.90 -16.39
C GLY A 751 -0.13 -7.54 -15.89
N PHE A 752 -0.64 -8.35 -14.95
CA PHE A 752 -1.88 -8.12 -14.20
C PHE A 752 -3.19 -8.19 -15.01
N TYR A 753 -3.14 -8.55 -16.30
CA TYR A 753 -4.29 -8.95 -17.09
C TYR A 753 -4.49 -10.46 -17.00
N ASP A 754 -5.72 -10.96 -16.92
CA ASP A 754 -6.00 -12.39 -16.82
C ASP A 754 -5.92 -13.07 -18.19
N LYS A 755 -6.67 -12.59 -19.19
CA LYS A 755 -6.70 -13.17 -20.54
C LYS A 755 -5.88 -12.33 -21.52
N LYS A 756 -4.98 -12.97 -22.25
CA LYS A 756 -4.04 -12.29 -23.16
C LYS A 756 -3.98 -12.99 -24.50
N LYS A 757 -4.19 -12.23 -25.58
CA LYS A 757 -4.02 -12.68 -26.97
C LYS A 757 -3.06 -11.74 -27.68
N LEU A 758 -2.30 -12.25 -28.65
CA LEU A 758 -1.37 -11.51 -29.49
C LEU A 758 -1.69 -11.78 -30.95
N LYS A 759 -1.63 -10.73 -31.78
CA LYS A 759 -1.66 -10.80 -33.24
C LYS A 759 -0.36 -10.21 -33.80
N LEU A 760 0.25 -10.92 -34.74
CA LEU A 760 1.47 -10.48 -35.44
C LEU A 760 1.26 -10.46 -36.95
N SER A 761 1.71 -9.41 -37.62
CA SER A 761 1.69 -9.30 -39.09
C SER A 761 2.82 -8.40 -39.61
N HIS A 762 3.16 -8.54 -40.89
CA HIS A 762 4.15 -7.72 -41.59
C HIS A 762 3.81 -7.52 -43.08
N ASP A 763 4.53 -6.63 -43.76
CA ASP A 763 4.32 -6.28 -45.19
C ASP A 763 5.22 -7.01 -46.20
N LEU A 764 6.26 -7.70 -45.75
CA LEU A 764 7.17 -8.45 -46.63
C LEU A 764 6.53 -9.65 -47.36
N LYS A 765 7.12 -10.02 -48.49
CA LYS A 765 6.71 -11.15 -49.35
C LYS A 765 7.32 -12.50 -48.93
N GLN A 766 8.23 -12.47 -47.96
CA GLN A 766 8.88 -13.64 -47.36
C GLN A 766 8.51 -13.72 -45.87
N PRO A 767 8.55 -14.92 -45.25
CA PRO A 767 8.26 -15.06 -43.83
C PRO A 767 9.20 -14.22 -42.95
N VAL A 768 8.68 -13.66 -41.86
CA VAL A 768 9.43 -12.93 -40.84
C VAL A 768 9.31 -13.64 -39.50
N THR A 769 10.44 -13.80 -38.80
CA THR A 769 10.44 -14.34 -37.44
C THR A 769 10.40 -13.21 -36.44
N PHE A 770 9.39 -13.22 -35.57
CA PHE A 770 9.29 -12.32 -34.43
C PHE A 770 9.83 -13.02 -33.19
N ARG A 771 10.81 -12.39 -32.53
CA ARG A 771 11.26 -12.77 -31.20
C ARG A 771 10.45 -12.00 -30.16
N ILE A 772 9.82 -12.75 -29.27
CA ILE A 772 9.02 -12.25 -28.15
C ILE A 772 9.88 -12.31 -26.90
N GLU A 773 10.07 -11.16 -26.26
CA GLU A 773 10.86 -11.04 -25.04
C GLU A 773 9.97 -10.56 -23.89
N ALA A 774 10.11 -11.18 -22.72
CA ALA A 774 9.37 -10.90 -21.51
C ALA A 774 10.34 -10.41 -20.43
N GLU A 775 9.86 -9.52 -19.56
CA GLU A 775 10.64 -8.98 -18.45
C GLU A 775 9.74 -8.99 -17.20
N PRO A 776 9.89 -10.02 -16.34
CA PRO A 776 8.98 -10.25 -15.23
C PRO A 776 9.31 -9.42 -13.99
N VAL A 777 10.45 -8.73 -13.93
CA VAL A 777 10.91 -8.04 -12.72
C VAL A 777 10.45 -6.58 -12.71
N GLY A 778 10.58 -5.86 -13.83
CA GLY A 778 10.37 -4.44 -14.02
C GLY A 778 11.65 -3.68 -14.44
N HIS A 779 12.82 -4.16 -14.01
CA HIS A 779 14.12 -3.51 -14.23
C HIS A 779 15.15 -4.42 -14.93
N GLY A 780 14.68 -5.49 -15.56
CA GLY A 780 15.52 -6.46 -16.25
C GLY A 780 15.88 -7.67 -15.37
N PRO A 781 16.51 -8.70 -15.99
CA PRO A 781 16.87 -8.78 -17.41
C PRO A 781 15.69 -9.18 -18.33
N TRP A 782 15.81 -8.85 -19.62
CA TRP A 782 14.89 -9.32 -20.66
C TRP A 782 15.16 -10.78 -21.02
N MET A 783 14.09 -11.57 -21.15
CA MET A 783 14.16 -13.01 -21.40
C MET A 783 13.42 -13.37 -22.67
N THR A 784 14.04 -14.09 -23.59
CA THR A 784 13.34 -14.62 -24.76
C THR A 784 12.30 -15.65 -24.32
N TYR A 785 11.03 -15.37 -24.61
CA TYR A 785 9.91 -16.26 -24.32
C TYR A 785 9.66 -17.24 -25.46
N LYS A 786 9.57 -16.71 -26.68
CA LYS A 786 9.16 -17.47 -27.87
C LYS A 786 9.58 -16.77 -29.15
N GLU A 787 9.83 -17.57 -30.20
CA GLU A 787 9.93 -17.07 -31.56
C GLU A 787 8.72 -17.56 -32.37
N ILE A 788 8.13 -16.68 -33.17
CA ILE A 788 6.97 -16.98 -34.02
C ILE A 788 7.31 -16.58 -35.45
N VAL A 789 7.21 -17.54 -36.38
CA VAL A 789 7.34 -17.29 -37.82
C VAL A 789 5.98 -16.86 -38.36
N VAL A 790 5.92 -15.66 -38.93
CA VAL A 790 4.73 -15.11 -39.58
C VAL A 790 4.91 -15.25 -41.10
N PRO A 791 4.01 -15.96 -41.81
CA PRO A 791 4.06 -16.07 -43.26
C PRO A 791 3.68 -14.74 -43.95
N ALA A 792 4.22 -14.53 -45.16
CA ALA A 792 3.88 -13.38 -45.98
C ALA A 792 2.37 -13.22 -46.22
N GLY A 793 1.86 -12.01 -46.04
CA GLY A 793 0.45 -11.67 -46.24
C GLY A 793 -0.52 -12.34 -45.25
N LYS A 794 -0.02 -12.86 -44.11
CA LYS A 794 -0.84 -13.48 -43.06
C LYS A 794 -0.72 -12.73 -41.74
N THR A 795 -1.74 -12.89 -40.91
CA THR A 795 -1.71 -12.55 -39.48
C THR A 795 -1.65 -13.86 -38.70
N VAL A 796 -0.77 -13.93 -37.70
CA VAL A 796 -0.70 -15.05 -36.77
C VAL A 796 -1.31 -14.63 -35.44
N ASP A 797 -2.29 -15.40 -34.96
CA ASP A 797 -2.88 -15.28 -33.63
C ASP A 797 -2.17 -16.21 -32.64
N TYR A 798 -1.92 -15.71 -31.43
CA TYR A 798 -1.33 -16.45 -30.34
C TYR A 798 -2.07 -16.16 -29.03
N VAL A 799 -2.48 -17.22 -28.32
CA VAL A 799 -3.10 -17.10 -26.99
C VAL A 799 -2.05 -17.47 -25.95
N PHE A 800 -1.80 -16.57 -25.00
CA PHE A 800 -0.90 -16.87 -23.90
C PHE A 800 -1.59 -17.85 -22.93
N PRO A 801 -0.85 -18.82 -22.35
CA PRO A 801 -1.39 -19.65 -21.28
C PRO A 801 -1.92 -18.80 -20.11
N ASP A 802 -2.96 -19.26 -19.41
CA ASP A 802 -3.51 -18.57 -18.23
C ASP A 802 -2.45 -18.33 -17.13
N SER A 803 -1.46 -19.22 -17.05
CA SER A 803 -0.33 -19.10 -16.13
C SER A 803 0.75 -18.11 -16.58
N PHE A 804 0.69 -17.57 -17.80
CA PHE A 804 1.70 -16.63 -18.28
C PHE A 804 1.63 -15.33 -17.49
N GLN A 805 2.73 -15.03 -16.80
CA GLN A 805 2.92 -13.82 -16.01
C GLN A 805 4.30 -13.22 -16.32
N SER A 806 4.27 -11.93 -16.57
CA SER A 806 5.43 -11.06 -16.75
C SER A 806 4.92 -9.62 -16.64
N ARG A 807 5.77 -8.66 -16.28
CA ARG A 807 5.38 -7.26 -16.17
C ARG A 807 5.35 -6.61 -17.54
N TRP A 808 6.43 -6.75 -18.29
CA TRP A 808 6.61 -6.15 -19.61
C TRP A 808 6.86 -7.18 -20.71
N ILE A 809 6.42 -6.84 -21.92
CA ILE A 809 6.71 -7.58 -23.16
C ILE A 809 7.29 -6.63 -24.20
N ARG A 810 8.17 -7.13 -25.06
CA ARG A 810 8.63 -6.42 -26.27
C ARG A 810 8.89 -7.40 -27.41
N PHE A 811 9.04 -6.85 -28.62
CA PHE A 811 9.17 -7.64 -29.84
C PHE A 811 10.39 -7.19 -30.66
N ALA A 812 11.05 -8.13 -31.32
CA ALA A 812 12.06 -7.87 -32.33
C ALA A 812 11.75 -8.69 -33.60
N ALA A 813 11.97 -8.14 -34.79
CA ALA A 813 11.80 -8.87 -36.05
C ALA A 813 13.17 -9.20 -36.65
N ASN A 814 13.33 -10.36 -37.28
CA ASN A 814 14.61 -10.76 -37.88
C ASN A 814 14.94 -10.07 -39.22
N GLN A 815 14.08 -9.17 -39.69
CA GLN A 815 14.19 -8.43 -40.95
C GLN A 815 13.62 -7.02 -40.80
N ASP A 816 14.15 -6.08 -41.57
CA ASP A 816 13.55 -4.75 -41.75
C ASP A 816 12.19 -4.92 -42.44
N CYS A 817 11.13 -4.40 -41.84
CA CYS A 817 9.77 -4.48 -42.40
C CYS A 817 8.84 -3.43 -41.82
N LYS A 818 7.63 -3.35 -42.34
CA LYS A 818 6.51 -2.69 -41.67
C LYS A 818 5.71 -3.75 -40.92
N ALA A 819 5.61 -3.64 -39.59
CA ALA A 819 5.05 -4.69 -38.75
C ALA A 819 4.00 -4.17 -37.76
N THR A 820 3.13 -5.11 -37.33
CA THR A 820 2.14 -4.91 -36.26
C THR A 820 2.31 -6.00 -35.21
N SER A 821 2.31 -5.58 -33.94
CA SER A 821 2.19 -6.45 -32.77
C SER A 821 1.04 -5.93 -31.92
N TRP A 822 -0.05 -6.70 -31.84
CA TRP A 822 -1.30 -6.25 -31.24
C TRP A 822 -1.77 -7.23 -30.18
N LEU A 823 -1.75 -6.81 -28.93
CA LEU A 823 -2.26 -7.51 -27.78
C LEU A 823 -3.72 -7.13 -27.49
N ILE A 824 -4.46 -8.08 -26.94
CA ILE A 824 -5.85 -7.93 -26.53
C ILE A 824 -5.99 -8.53 -25.12
N TYR A 825 -6.57 -7.74 -24.21
CA TYR A 825 -6.90 -8.10 -22.84
C TYR A 825 -8.41 -8.01 -22.63
N GLU A 826 -9.02 -9.14 -22.24
CA GLU A 826 -10.49 -9.35 -22.16
C GLU A 826 -10.95 -9.69 -20.77
#